data_AF-A0A4Y2FLQ5-F1
#
_entry.id   AF-A0A4Y2FLQ5-F1
#
_cell.length_a   1.000
_cell.length_b   1.000
_cell.length_c   1.000
_cell.angle_alpha   90.00
_cell.angle_beta   90.00
_cell.angle_gamma   90.00
#
_symmetry.space_group_name_H-M   'P 1'
#
loop_
_entity.id
_entity.type
_entity.pdbx_description
1 polymer ?
#
loop_
_entity_poly.entity_id
_entity_poly.type
_entity_poly.pdbx_seq_one_letter_code
_entity_poly.pdbx_strand_id
1 'polypeptide(L)'
;MKIDRTKLKKSSSEVPPDCKALIDKLKSCNHDELLEELSKIKTWNCGKCELYHWIDILDAFDYILEISCEKVRENQWCLPCDEPGQEKHKQLLLCVLQFTALLIEHSFSRHFYNSMEHLTVLLSSSDMNVVLAVLNLLYVFSKRSNFITRLNADKRQTLLLRLLYLAESWGGKENGFGLAECCQNLPVSAYPASASTLHFEYYAESGDEKVLKKASNTIIAIHIDNVDQIPDKTPSQIMEELVEKYSVPEDKQMQLFTHIRLAHSFSDYSKRILCVQARLQALSVLVYCNAVPDNVNSLLYNGLIEELVDVLELQDPNLIEIKAAALRTLTSIIHLDRNPKLNAIIDATGAASYHGFLPVLVRNCIQSLTDPESEAFPLPFATALFSFLYHLASYESGGDALVSCGMMEALLKVINWHSTETEHITFVTRAVRVIDLITNLDMQAFQTHGGLASFIQRLEVEVNVCRQDQPFVINPKLNETTAAESPYSKSLTSPSDSQGDMDIDSSPHNRTTESDNDIASDTCESCLNIETEDSSRHLDVKKGIQCFPQRAALLKSMLNFLKKSIQDPAFSDNIRHLMDGSLPNSLKHIISNAEYYGPSLFLLATDVVTVYVFQEPTLLPPLQDNGLTDVVLHALLIKEVPATREVLASLPNVFSALCLNARGLQSFVACKPFEKLFRVLVSPEYLPAMRRRRSSDPIGDAASNLGNAMDELMRHQPSLRTDATAAIIKLLEELCAMGRDPRYICSRPTAKPEVVTAAVTRIANVSNDAGSSDEEEDDDDDTGSTPVQGPLPKTQSDRSSGMDSNGTNSSKTAVPLVDYILNVMRFVDAILSNNSTDDHCREFVRQKGLVPLMAILGLPNLPIDFPVTPTCQAVSSVCKSILNLAHEPQVLKQGLLHLNEVLQCLEQLHRPVDPPGGSVLLEELISAPNMNDATLSAQTTPLLHYMSAAHAYIIMFIHVCRTGQSDIRTISISHWGSELGLSVLKGLSSLYTSLVWESTVLLALCSSDSALAEDIQFGRQQLEKLLPKESKAEKDDAPGCSTTEFGSNSVTSAMEALSTNSCSSAMDIDDSCHCTSMDDTTNGSFTSGEKIKSKAFCQIKQIKPLLSGASRLGRALAELFGLLVKLCVGSPMRQRRGQQIPPSPSMPSPAARAVATALTRLLAMGLSWEPPPSSPVPKFRYFPRKSWQIIQFPVAVKLAILHN
;
A
#
# COMPACT_ATOMS: atom_id res chain seq x y z
N MET A 1 26.04 -11.98 -7.05
CA MET A 1 25.16 -11.07 -7.81
C MET A 1 25.82 -9.70 -7.90
N LYS A 2 25.44 -8.90 -8.89
CA LYS A 2 25.75 -7.45 -8.93
C LYS A 2 24.47 -6.63 -8.75
N ILE A 3 23.70 -6.98 -7.71
CA ILE A 3 22.57 -6.15 -7.26
C ILE A 3 23.14 -4.85 -6.68
N ASP A 4 22.80 -3.73 -7.29
CA ASP A 4 23.26 -2.41 -6.84
C ASP A 4 22.53 -1.98 -5.55
N ARG A 5 23.11 -2.38 -4.42
CA ARG A 5 22.65 -2.05 -3.06
C ARG A 5 22.55 -0.53 -2.80
N THR A 6 23.13 0.34 -3.63
CA THR A 6 23.01 1.81 -3.52
C THR A 6 21.74 2.36 -4.17
N LYS A 7 21.24 1.70 -5.22
CA LYS A 7 19.94 2.03 -5.86
C LYS A 7 18.75 1.44 -5.11
N LEU A 8 18.98 0.42 -4.28
CA LEU A 8 17.93 -0.19 -3.46
C LEU A 8 17.49 0.74 -2.32
N LYS A 9 16.27 1.29 -2.49
CA LYS A 9 15.49 1.85 -1.38
C LYS A 9 15.31 0.75 -0.33
N LYS A 10 15.73 1.00 0.93
CA LYS A 10 15.53 0.06 2.04
C LYS A 10 14.09 -0.44 2.08
N SER A 11 13.92 -1.75 2.25
CA SER A 11 12.61 -2.36 2.48
C SER A 11 11.93 -1.74 3.71
N SER A 12 10.60 -1.71 3.67
CA SER A 12 9.73 -1.36 4.80
C SER A 12 9.07 -2.59 5.44
N SER A 13 9.38 -3.81 4.98
CA SER A 13 8.95 -5.05 5.63
C SER A 13 10.00 -5.52 6.64
N GLU A 14 9.56 -6.07 7.77
CA GLU A 14 10.43 -6.83 8.66
C GLU A 14 10.57 -8.27 8.13
N VAL A 15 11.73 -8.91 8.34
CA VAL A 15 11.94 -10.29 7.91
C VAL A 15 11.09 -11.22 8.78
N PRO A 16 10.22 -12.08 8.23
CA PRO A 16 9.50 -13.08 9.02
C PRO A 16 10.49 -13.97 9.81
N PRO A 17 10.17 -14.38 11.04
CA PRO A 17 11.12 -15.05 11.93
C PRO A 17 11.68 -16.36 11.32
N ASP A 18 10.82 -17.15 10.67
CA ASP A 18 11.20 -18.42 10.04
C ASP A 18 12.09 -18.19 8.82
N CYS A 19 11.74 -17.22 7.96
CA CYS A 19 12.56 -16.78 6.85
C CYS A 19 13.94 -16.33 7.34
N LYS A 20 13.99 -15.56 8.43
CA LYS A 20 15.25 -15.08 9.02
C LYS A 20 16.09 -16.24 9.54
N ALA A 21 15.51 -17.18 10.28
CA ALA A 21 16.22 -18.35 10.78
C ALA A 21 16.80 -19.20 9.64
N LEU A 22 16.07 -19.35 8.53
CA LEU A 22 16.54 -20.06 7.34
C LEU A 22 17.65 -19.29 6.59
N ILE A 23 17.51 -17.97 6.42
CA ILE A 23 18.55 -17.10 5.84
C ILE A 23 19.83 -17.15 6.68
N ASP A 24 19.73 -16.98 7.99
CA ASP A 24 20.89 -16.97 8.89
C ASP A 24 21.56 -18.36 8.95
N LYS A 25 20.80 -19.45 8.82
CA LYS A 25 21.36 -20.81 8.66
C LYS A 25 22.12 -20.96 7.34
N LEU A 26 21.47 -20.69 6.20
CA LEU A 26 22.09 -20.86 4.88
C LEU A 26 23.31 -19.94 4.67
N LYS A 27 23.34 -18.76 5.32
CA LYS A 27 24.50 -17.86 5.35
C LYS A 27 25.74 -18.45 6.05
N SER A 28 25.55 -19.44 6.93
CA SER A 28 26.62 -20.03 7.72
C SER A 28 27.28 -21.26 7.07
N CYS A 29 26.63 -21.85 6.05
CA CYS A 29 27.07 -23.07 5.40
C CYS A 29 28.22 -22.85 4.40
N ASN A 30 29.17 -23.79 4.34
CA ASN A 30 30.08 -23.97 3.20
C ASN A 30 29.39 -24.70 2.02
N HIS A 31 30.10 -24.92 0.91
CA HIS A 31 29.49 -25.50 -0.31
C HIS A 31 28.97 -26.94 -0.14
N ASP A 32 29.65 -27.80 0.65
CA ASP A 32 29.18 -29.16 0.94
C ASP A 32 28.00 -29.15 1.93
N GLU A 33 28.08 -28.32 2.97
CA GLU A 33 26.98 -28.11 3.94
C GLU A 33 25.74 -27.52 3.28
N LEU A 34 25.92 -26.63 2.30
CA LEU A 34 24.85 -26.02 1.52
C LEU A 34 24.16 -27.06 0.62
N LEU A 35 24.90 -27.98 0.00
CA LEU A 35 24.32 -29.11 -0.74
C LEU A 35 23.43 -29.97 0.18
N GLU A 36 23.96 -30.36 1.35
CA GLU A 36 23.18 -31.15 2.31
C GLU A 36 21.92 -30.41 2.79
N GLU A 37 22.02 -29.13 3.13
CA GLU A 37 20.89 -28.35 3.64
C GLU A 37 19.83 -28.04 2.58
N LEU A 38 20.24 -27.68 1.35
CA LEU A 38 19.28 -27.50 0.26
C LEU A 38 18.58 -28.81 -0.11
N SER A 39 19.27 -29.96 -0.08
CA SER A 39 18.64 -31.26 -0.39
C SER A 39 17.54 -31.69 0.60
N LYS A 40 17.54 -31.13 1.82
CA LYS A 40 16.53 -31.37 2.86
C LYS A 40 15.25 -30.53 2.61
N ILE A 41 15.34 -29.44 1.86
CA ILE A 41 14.25 -28.47 1.66
C ILE A 41 13.47 -28.81 0.38
N LYS A 42 12.49 -29.70 0.51
CA LYS A 42 11.58 -30.09 -0.60
C LYS A 42 10.28 -29.27 -0.65
N THR A 43 9.84 -28.72 0.49
CA THR A 43 8.58 -27.99 0.64
C THR A 43 8.79 -26.63 1.30
N TRP A 44 8.00 -25.63 0.90
CA TRP A 44 8.12 -24.27 1.43
C TRP A 44 7.24 -24.07 2.67
N ASN A 45 7.88 -24.07 3.84
CA ASN A 45 7.22 -23.99 5.14
C ASN A 45 7.20 -22.57 5.75
N CYS A 46 7.76 -21.57 5.05
CA CYS A 46 7.76 -20.17 5.48
C CYS A 46 6.57 -19.40 4.88
N GLY A 47 6.26 -18.21 5.43
CA GLY A 47 5.30 -17.27 4.81
C GLY A 47 5.76 -16.72 3.45
N LYS A 48 4.92 -15.90 2.79
CA LYS A 48 5.38 -15.07 1.67
C LYS A 48 6.50 -14.15 2.15
N CYS A 49 7.55 -13.96 1.35
CA CYS A 49 8.72 -13.18 1.77
C CYS A 49 9.17 -12.15 0.73
N GLU A 50 9.83 -11.07 1.15
CA GLU A 50 10.41 -10.13 0.19
C GLU A 50 11.78 -10.63 -0.29
N LEU A 51 11.97 -10.70 -1.62
CA LEU A 51 13.23 -11.17 -2.21
C LEU A 51 14.45 -10.29 -1.82
N TYR A 52 14.21 -9.05 -1.38
CA TYR A 52 15.22 -8.15 -0.80
C TYR A 52 15.99 -8.77 0.39
N HIS A 53 15.31 -9.54 1.24
CA HIS A 53 15.95 -10.14 2.43
C HIS A 53 16.90 -11.29 2.09
N TRP A 54 16.75 -11.86 0.89
CA TRP A 54 17.53 -13.00 0.39
C TRP A 54 18.75 -12.61 -0.44
N ILE A 55 19.01 -11.31 -0.64
CA ILE A 55 20.08 -10.80 -1.53
C ILE A 55 21.45 -11.44 -1.24
N ASP A 56 21.85 -11.60 0.03
CA ASP A 56 23.14 -12.20 0.37
C ASP A 56 23.24 -13.71 0.01
N ILE A 57 22.11 -14.43 0.01
CA ILE A 57 22.04 -15.85 -0.40
C ILE A 57 22.03 -15.95 -1.93
N LEU A 58 21.24 -15.10 -2.58
CA LEU A 58 21.21 -14.95 -4.03
C LEU A 58 22.57 -14.50 -4.59
N ASP A 59 23.34 -13.72 -3.81
CA ASP A 59 24.72 -13.34 -4.14
C ASP A 59 25.65 -14.55 -4.25
N ALA A 60 25.50 -15.54 -3.35
CA ALA A 60 26.26 -16.80 -3.39
C ALA A 60 25.76 -17.77 -4.47
N PHE A 61 24.44 -17.87 -4.68
CA PHE A 61 23.87 -18.70 -5.75
C PHE A 61 24.28 -18.21 -7.14
N ASP A 62 24.33 -16.91 -7.36
CA ASP A 62 24.81 -16.29 -8.59
C ASP A 62 26.27 -16.63 -8.90
N TYR A 63 27.13 -16.74 -7.88
CA TYR A 63 28.51 -17.19 -8.03
C TYR A 63 28.61 -18.68 -8.42
N ILE A 64 27.76 -19.54 -7.85
CA ILE A 64 27.66 -20.97 -8.24
C ILE A 64 27.16 -21.09 -9.70
N LEU A 65 26.21 -20.23 -10.11
CA LEU A 65 25.74 -20.13 -11.48
C LEU A 65 26.83 -19.60 -12.44
N GLU A 66 27.63 -18.60 -12.02
CA GLU A 66 28.75 -18.01 -12.78
C GLU A 66 29.84 -19.06 -13.08
N ILE A 67 30.33 -19.79 -12.06
CA ILE A 67 31.28 -20.91 -12.22
C ILE A 67 30.75 -21.97 -13.19
N SER A 68 29.44 -22.25 -13.14
CA SER A 68 28.80 -23.26 -14.00
C SER A 68 28.66 -22.81 -15.47
N CYS A 69 28.89 -21.54 -15.76
CA CYS A 69 28.78 -20.94 -17.09
C CYS A 69 30.11 -20.51 -17.71
N GLU A 70 31.18 -20.33 -16.92
CA GLU A 70 32.43 -19.71 -17.36
C GLU A 70 33.24 -20.65 -18.30
N LYS A 71 33.15 -20.40 -19.60
CA LYS A 71 33.88 -21.16 -20.63
C LYS A 71 35.38 -20.79 -20.64
N VAL A 72 36.24 -21.80 -20.70
CA VAL A 72 37.71 -21.63 -20.71
C VAL A 72 38.23 -21.26 -22.12
N ARG A 73 37.44 -21.48 -23.17
CA ARG A 73 37.73 -21.07 -24.56
C ARG A 73 36.44 -20.58 -25.24
N GLU A 74 36.56 -19.58 -26.11
CA GLU A 74 35.40 -18.98 -26.81
C GLU A 74 34.62 -20.02 -27.64
N ASN A 75 35.31 -20.92 -28.36
CA ASN A 75 34.68 -21.97 -29.17
C ASN A 75 34.19 -23.20 -28.38
N GLN A 76 34.33 -23.23 -27.05
CA GLN A 76 33.95 -24.39 -26.22
C GLN A 76 32.41 -24.51 -26.14
N TRP A 77 31.84 -25.69 -26.41
CA TRP A 77 30.41 -26.00 -26.22
C TRP A 77 30.13 -26.83 -24.96
N CYS A 78 31.13 -27.49 -24.39
CA CYS A 78 30.98 -28.16 -23.10
C CYS A 78 31.00 -27.12 -21.97
N LEU A 79 29.94 -27.07 -21.15
CA LEU A 79 29.92 -26.20 -19.96
C LEU A 79 30.71 -26.85 -18.81
N PRO A 80 31.31 -26.09 -17.88
CA PRO A 80 32.02 -26.64 -16.72
C PRO A 80 31.19 -27.60 -15.85
N CYS A 81 29.86 -27.44 -15.81
CA CYS A 81 28.95 -28.36 -15.13
C CYS A 81 28.75 -29.72 -15.83
N ASP A 82 29.12 -29.81 -17.11
CA ASP A 82 28.99 -31.01 -17.95
C ASP A 82 30.31 -31.82 -18.00
N GLU A 83 31.41 -31.32 -17.42
CA GLU A 83 32.73 -31.95 -17.50
C GLU A 83 32.84 -33.21 -16.60
N PRO A 84 33.41 -34.33 -17.11
CA PRO A 84 33.56 -35.57 -16.33
C PRO A 84 34.38 -35.39 -15.04
N GLY A 85 33.70 -35.48 -13.90
CA GLY A 85 34.30 -35.40 -12.56
C GLY A 85 33.64 -34.37 -11.64
N GLN A 86 32.88 -33.41 -12.17
CA GLN A 86 32.26 -32.31 -11.41
C GLN A 86 30.88 -32.67 -10.78
N GLU A 87 30.58 -33.95 -10.55
CA GLU A 87 29.23 -34.41 -10.20
C GLU A 87 28.67 -33.77 -8.91
N LYS A 88 29.52 -33.52 -7.90
CA LYS A 88 29.14 -32.77 -6.68
C LYS A 88 28.71 -31.33 -6.98
N HIS A 89 29.46 -30.64 -7.84
CA HIS A 89 29.16 -29.25 -8.23
C HIS A 89 27.86 -29.18 -9.04
N LYS A 90 27.64 -30.14 -9.94
CA LYS A 90 26.38 -30.30 -10.68
C LYS A 90 25.19 -30.59 -9.75
N GLN A 91 25.36 -31.42 -8.72
CA GLN A 91 24.33 -31.65 -7.70
C GLN A 91 24.00 -30.37 -6.92
N LEU A 92 25.01 -29.59 -6.51
CA LEU A 92 24.80 -28.30 -5.86
C LEU A 92 24.07 -27.30 -6.78
N LEU A 93 24.46 -27.21 -8.06
CA LEU A 93 23.78 -26.41 -9.08
C LEU A 93 22.29 -26.76 -9.21
N LEU A 94 21.96 -28.07 -9.27
CA LEU A 94 20.57 -28.54 -9.32
C LEU A 94 19.79 -28.16 -8.06
N CYS A 95 20.36 -28.33 -6.86
CA CYS A 95 19.72 -27.93 -5.61
C CYS A 95 19.53 -26.40 -5.51
N VAL A 96 20.49 -25.60 -5.99
CA VAL A 96 20.39 -24.14 -6.05
C VAL A 96 19.26 -23.70 -7.00
N LEU A 97 19.14 -24.31 -8.18
CA LEU A 97 18.05 -24.03 -9.13
C LEU A 97 16.68 -24.41 -8.56
N GLN A 98 16.57 -25.59 -7.93
CA GLN A 98 15.33 -26.07 -7.29
C GLN A 98 14.89 -25.18 -6.13
N PHE A 99 15.80 -24.83 -5.21
CA PHE A 99 15.50 -23.93 -4.10
C PHE A 99 15.16 -22.52 -4.60
N THR A 100 15.85 -22.02 -5.63
CA THR A 100 15.53 -20.72 -6.24
C THR A 100 14.12 -20.73 -6.83
N ALA A 101 13.65 -21.84 -7.42
CA ALA A 101 12.28 -21.96 -7.90
C ALA A 101 11.26 -21.88 -6.76
N LEU A 102 11.48 -22.59 -5.64
CA LEU A 102 10.64 -22.51 -4.44
C LEU A 102 10.61 -21.07 -3.86
N LEU A 103 11.77 -20.44 -3.73
CA LEU A 103 11.90 -19.07 -3.24
C LEU A 103 11.17 -18.06 -4.15
N ILE A 104 11.29 -18.18 -5.47
CA ILE A 104 10.60 -17.28 -6.42
C ILE A 104 9.09 -17.52 -6.44
N GLU A 105 8.60 -18.75 -6.24
CA GLU A 105 7.16 -19.00 -6.08
C GLU A 105 6.60 -18.27 -4.86
N HIS A 106 7.28 -18.36 -3.70
CA HIS A 106 6.82 -17.82 -2.43
C HIS A 106 7.37 -16.43 -2.07
N SER A 107 7.88 -15.65 -3.03
CA SER A 107 8.38 -14.28 -2.80
C SER A 107 7.71 -13.17 -3.62
N PHE A 108 7.72 -11.97 -3.07
CA PHE A 108 7.37 -10.72 -3.76
C PHE A 108 8.62 -9.85 -4.00
N SER A 109 8.46 -8.74 -4.73
CA SER A 109 9.58 -7.93 -5.26
C SER A 109 10.55 -8.72 -6.15
N ARG A 110 10.04 -9.71 -6.92
CA ARG A 110 10.81 -10.62 -7.82
C ARG A 110 11.75 -9.91 -8.80
N HIS A 111 11.50 -8.63 -9.10
CA HIS A 111 12.33 -7.78 -9.96
C HIS A 111 13.77 -7.52 -9.44
N PHE A 112 14.11 -7.93 -8.22
CA PHE A 112 15.49 -7.91 -7.73
C PHE A 112 16.37 -9.05 -8.28
N TYR A 113 15.79 -10.13 -8.81
CA TYR A 113 16.58 -11.22 -9.40
C TYR A 113 17.28 -10.76 -10.69
N ASN A 114 18.61 -10.94 -10.78
CA ASN A 114 19.41 -10.45 -11.90
C ASN A 114 20.25 -11.53 -12.64
N SER A 115 20.23 -12.79 -12.18
CA SER A 115 21.07 -13.89 -12.71
C SER A 115 20.54 -14.53 -14.00
N MET A 116 19.66 -13.84 -14.73
CA MET A 116 18.97 -14.39 -15.91
C MET A 116 19.91 -14.72 -17.08
N GLU A 117 21.08 -14.08 -17.15
CA GLU A 117 22.11 -14.41 -18.15
C GLU A 117 22.67 -15.82 -17.94
N HIS A 118 22.99 -16.20 -16.70
CA HIS A 118 23.43 -17.56 -16.38
C HIS A 118 22.34 -18.60 -16.67
N LEU A 119 21.08 -18.33 -16.32
CA LEU A 119 19.96 -19.21 -16.69
C LEU A 119 19.85 -19.39 -18.22
N THR A 120 20.01 -18.29 -18.97
CA THR A 120 19.98 -18.30 -20.43
C THR A 120 21.12 -19.15 -21.01
N VAL A 121 22.33 -19.08 -20.42
CA VAL A 121 23.49 -19.91 -20.81
C VAL A 121 23.27 -21.39 -20.47
N LEU A 122 22.78 -21.72 -19.29
CA LEU A 122 22.59 -23.10 -18.82
C LEU A 122 21.57 -23.91 -19.65
N LEU A 123 20.68 -23.27 -20.42
CA LEU A 123 19.85 -23.94 -21.44
C LEU A 123 20.70 -24.67 -22.51
N SER A 124 21.96 -24.26 -22.70
CA SER A 124 22.97 -24.89 -23.58
C SER A 124 23.79 -26.00 -22.91
N SER A 125 23.45 -26.47 -21.71
CA SER A 125 24.06 -27.68 -21.12
C SER A 125 23.75 -28.93 -21.98
N SER A 126 24.66 -29.91 -21.96
CA SER A 126 24.44 -31.26 -22.47
C SER A 126 23.61 -32.14 -21.52
N ASP A 127 23.56 -31.83 -20.22
CA ASP A 127 22.76 -32.60 -19.23
C ASP A 127 21.32 -32.07 -19.18
N MET A 128 20.37 -32.90 -19.62
CA MET A 128 18.95 -32.56 -19.64
C MET A 128 18.39 -32.20 -18.26
N ASN A 129 18.97 -32.70 -17.16
CA ASN A 129 18.51 -32.39 -15.80
C ASN A 129 18.77 -30.92 -15.43
N VAL A 130 19.92 -30.37 -15.84
CA VAL A 130 20.24 -28.95 -15.64
C VAL A 130 19.26 -28.08 -16.43
N VAL A 131 18.99 -28.45 -17.68
CA VAL A 131 18.05 -27.73 -18.55
C VAL A 131 16.61 -27.78 -17.99
N LEU A 132 16.16 -28.93 -17.47
CA LEU A 132 14.86 -29.06 -16.81
C LEU A 132 14.76 -28.24 -15.51
N ALA A 133 15.83 -28.19 -14.70
CA ALA A 133 15.86 -27.36 -13.50
C ALA A 133 15.76 -25.85 -13.83
N VAL A 134 16.44 -25.41 -14.89
CA VAL A 134 16.31 -24.04 -15.42
C VAL A 134 14.90 -23.78 -15.98
N LEU A 135 14.35 -24.69 -16.79
CA LEU A 135 13.00 -24.56 -17.36
C LEU A 135 11.91 -24.50 -16.27
N ASN A 136 12.05 -25.26 -15.19
CA ASN A 136 11.13 -25.18 -14.06
C ASN A 136 11.22 -23.82 -13.32
N LEU A 137 12.42 -23.27 -13.13
CA LEU A 137 12.60 -21.92 -12.57
C LEU A 137 12.00 -20.84 -13.50
N LEU A 138 12.22 -20.95 -14.81
CA LEU A 138 11.62 -20.06 -15.81
C LEU A 138 10.07 -20.16 -15.82
N TYR A 139 9.51 -21.35 -15.65
CA TYR A 139 8.06 -21.57 -15.52
C TYR A 139 7.48 -20.89 -14.28
N VAL A 140 8.18 -20.95 -13.13
CA VAL A 140 7.73 -20.23 -11.92
C VAL A 140 7.78 -18.72 -12.16
N PHE A 141 8.84 -18.21 -12.82
CA PHE A 141 8.90 -16.79 -13.20
C PHE A 141 7.75 -16.39 -14.13
N SER A 142 7.45 -17.16 -15.19
CA SER A 142 6.39 -16.81 -16.15
C SER A 142 4.99 -16.93 -15.54
N LYS A 143 4.69 -18.02 -14.81
CA LYS A 143 3.36 -18.23 -14.21
C LYS A 143 3.06 -17.29 -13.03
N ARG A 144 4.08 -16.79 -12.32
CA ARG A 144 3.89 -15.93 -11.14
C ARG A 144 4.28 -14.47 -11.36
N SER A 145 4.73 -14.08 -12.56
CA SER A 145 5.18 -12.69 -12.78
C SER A 145 5.35 -12.29 -14.25
N ASN A 146 4.96 -11.05 -14.54
CA ASN A 146 5.41 -10.30 -15.72
C ASN A 146 6.92 -9.96 -15.73
N PHE A 147 7.76 -10.73 -15.04
CA PHE A 147 9.21 -10.52 -14.91
C PHE A 147 9.92 -10.69 -16.27
N ILE A 148 9.69 -11.83 -16.94
CA ILE A 148 10.33 -12.14 -18.24
C ILE A 148 9.88 -11.10 -19.31
N THR A 149 8.60 -10.73 -19.30
CA THR A 149 8.03 -9.70 -20.18
C THR A 149 8.70 -8.33 -20.02
N ARG A 150 9.18 -8.01 -18.81
CA ARG A 150 9.82 -6.73 -18.43
C ARG A 150 11.36 -6.76 -18.47
N LEU A 151 11.99 -7.85 -18.89
CA LEU A 151 13.44 -7.92 -19.12
C LEU A 151 13.87 -6.97 -20.26
N ASN A 152 15.15 -6.56 -20.24
CA ASN A 152 15.76 -5.83 -21.36
C ASN A 152 15.55 -6.59 -22.68
N ALA A 153 15.21 -5.86 -23.75
CA ALA A 153 14.80 -6.43 -25.04
C ALA A 153 15.77 -7.49 -25.57
N ASP A 154 17.08 -7.22 -25.54
CA ASP A 154 18.10 -8.14 -26.06
C ASP A 154 18.14 -9.45 -25.25
N LYS A 155 18.22 -9.34 -23.91
CA LYS A 155 18.22 -10.50 -23.00
C LYS A 155 16.93 -11.32 -23.13
N ARG A 156 15.77 -10.64 -23.27
CA ARG A 156 14.47 -11.27 -23.51
C ARG A 156 14.48 -12.02 -24.84
N GLN A 157 14.95 -11.41 -25.92
CA GLN A 157 14.99 -12.02 -27.25
C GLN A 157 15.89 -13.25 -27.29
N THR A 158 17.09 -13.19 -26.70
CA THR A 158 17.99 -14.36 -26.61
C THR A 158 17.35 -15.52 -25.83
N LEU A 159 16.71 -15.23 -24.69
CA LEU A 159 16.00 -16.24 -23.89
C LEU A 159 14.83 -16.88 -24.67
N LEU A 160 14.00 -16.06 -25.31
CA LEU A 160 12.84 -16.55 -26.07
C LEU A 160 13.25 -17.39 -27.29
N LEU A 161 14.33 -17.03 -27.99
CA LEU A 161 14.87 -17.85 -29.08
C LEU A 161 15.38 -19.21 -28.57
N ARG A 162 16.08 -19.25 -27.43
CA ARG A 162 16.53 -20.53 -26.82
C ARG A 162 15.35 -21.42 -26.40
N LEU A 163 14.28 -20.83 -25.89
CA LEU A 163 13.04 -21.55 -25.56
C LEU A 163 12.31 -22.03 -26.82
N LEU A 164 12.30 -21.24 -27.90
CA LEU A 164 11.72 -21.61 -29.19
C LEU A 164 12.37 -22.88 -29.77
N TYR A 165 13.72 -22.94 -29.82
CA TYR A 165 14.46 -24.11 -30.31
C TYR A 165 14.36 -25.36 -29.41
N LEU A 166 13.88 -25.21 -28.17
CA LEU A 166 13.56 -26.33 -27.27
C LEU A 166 12.10 -26.78 -27.39
N ALA A 167 11.19 -25.90 -27.79
CA ALA A 167 9.75 -26.20 -27.98
C ALA A 167 9.41 -26.73 -29.40
N GLU A 168 10.31 -26.52 -30.36
CA GLU A 168 10.17 -26.89 -31.78
C GLU A 168 9.78 -28.38 -31.98
N SER A 169 9.00 -28.66 -33.03
CA SER A 169 8.46 -30.00 -33.28
C SER A 169 9.40 -30.84 -34.14
N TRP A 170 9.76 -32.03 -33.64
CA TRP A 170 10.67 -32.97 -34.30
C TRP A 170 9.99 -33.84 -35.39
N GLY A 171 8.77 -33.48 -35.78
CA GLY A 171 7.94 -34.19 -36.76
C GLY A 171 6.76 -34.96 -36.18
N GLY A 172 6.83 -35.37 -34.91
CA GLY A 172 5.71 -35.95 -34.15
C GLY A 172 5.06 -37.17 -34.82
N LYS A 173 3.73 -37.27 -34.65
CA LYS A 173 2.92 -38.40 -35.13
C LYS A 173 3.03 -38.63 -36.66
N GLU A 174 3.12 -37.56 -37.45
CA GLU A 174 3.28 -37.61 -38.91
C GLU A 174 4.61 -38.25 -39.35
N ASN A 175 5.69 -38.02 -38.60
CA ASN A 175 6.98 -38.67 -38.84
C ASN A 175 7.10 -40.07 -38.18
N GLY A 176 6.03 -40.59 -37.58
CA GLY A 176 5.97 -41.93 -37.00
C GLY A 176 6.49 -42.05 -35.56
N PHE A 177 6.62 -40.95 -34.82
CA PHE A 177 6.98 -40.96 -33.39
C PHE A 177 6.30 -39.80 -32.65
N GLY A 178 5.05 -40.01 -32.23
CA GLY A 178 4.31 -39.07 -31.40
C GLY A 178 4.85 -39.00 -29.96
N LEU A 179 4.32 -38.04 -29.19
CA LEU A 179 4.72 -37.81 -27.79
C LEU A 179 4.52 -39.06 -26.92
N ALA A 180 3.41 -39.78 -27.12
CA ALA A 180 3.08 -40.98 -26.35
C ALA A 180 3.99 -42.16 -26.68
N GLU A 181 4.30 -42.39 -27.95
CA GLU A 181 5.24 -43.43 -28.40
C GLU A 181 6.68 -43.12 -27.94
N CYS A 182 7.08 -41.85 -27.89
CA CYS A 182 8.38 -41.44 -27.33
C CYS A 182 8.50 -41.74 -25.83
N CYS A 183 7.39 -41.67 -25.07
CA CYS A 183 7.37 -41.94 -23.63
C CYS A 183 7.32 -43.43 -23.26
N GLN A 184 7.14 -44.33 -24.24
CA GLN A 184 7.15 -45.78 -24.03
C GLN A 184 8.57 -46.35 -24.20
N ASN A 185 8.86 -47.44 -23.48
CA ASN A 185 10.13 -48.18 -23.59
C ASN A 185 10.07 -49.23 -24.73
N LEU A 186 9.86 -48.76 -25.96
CA LEU A 186 9.86 -49.61 -27.15
C LEU A 186 11.30 -49.85 -27.64
N PRO A 187 11.60 -51.01 -28.27
CA PRO A 187 12.91 -51.25 -28.87
C PRO A 187 13.19 -50.25 -30.00
N VAL A 188 14.46 -49.87 -30.19
CA VAL A 188 14.87 -48.83 -31.15
C VAL A 188 14.33 -49.10 -32.57
N SER A 189 14.22 -50.37 -32.98
CA SER A 189 13.65 -50.80 -34.26
C SER A 189 12.15 -50.55 -34.46
N ALA A 190 11.43 -50.11 -33.43
CA ALA A 190 10.04 -49.66 -33.54
C ALA A 190 9.94 -48.19 -33.99
N TYR A 191 11.02 -47.42 -33.86
CA TYR A 191 11.08 -46.02 -34.28
C TYR A 191 11.70 -45.88 -35.67
N PRO A 192 11.26 -44.91 -36.49
CA PRO A 192 11.92 -44.59 -37.76
C PRO A 192 13.38 -44.14 -37.58
N ALA A 193 14.26 -44.55 -38.51
CA ALA A 193 15.69 -44.22 -38.46
C ALA A 193 15.96 -42.70 -38.41
N SER A 194 15.06 -41.90 -39.01
CA SER A 194 15.06 -40.43 -38.97
C SER A 194 15.06 -39.83 -37.56
N ALA A 195 14.65 -40.56 -36.52
CA ALA A 195 14.71 -40.10 -35.14
C ALA A 195 16.15 -40.05 -34.55
N SER A 196 17.10 -40.77 -35.17
CA SER A 196 18.54 -40.77 -34.80
C SER A 196 19.42 -40.05 -35.83
N THR A 197 18.87 -39.69 -36.98
CA THR A 197 19.58 -38.96 -38.05
C THR A 197 19.46 -37.46 -37.85
N LEU A 198 20.58 -36.78 -37.70
CA LEU A 198 20.65 -35.33 -37.79
C LEU A 198 20.52 -34.90 -39.25
N HIS A 199 19.56 -34.02 -39.53
CA HIS A 199 19.47 -33.29 -40.80
C HIS A 199 19.16 -31.82 -40.48
N PHE A 200 19.99 -30.91 -40.98
CA PHE A 200 19.89 -29.47 -40.70
C PHE A 200 20.40 -28.67 -41.89
N GLU A 201 19.61 -27.71 -42.37
CA GLU A 201 19.93 -26.88 -43.54
C GLU A 201 19.98 -25.39 -43.17
N TYR A 202 20.99 -24.67 -43.66
CA TYR A 202 21.09 -23.22 -43.52
C TYR A 202 21.72 -22.56 -44.75
N TYR A 203 21.51 -21.25 -44.90
CA TYR A 203 22.12 -20.45 -45.96
C TYR A 203 23.49 -19.94 -45.50
N ALA A 204 24.53 -20.13 -46.32
CA ALA A 204 25.84 -19.58 -46.05
C ALA A 204 25.88 -18.07 -46.37
N GLU A 205 26.10 -17.23 -45.36
CA GLU A 205 26.38 -15.80 -45.58
C GLU A 205 27.84 -15.62 -46.03
N SER A 206 28.04 -15.12 -47.25
CA SER A 206 29.36 -14.85 -47.79
C SER A 206 29.93 -13.54 -47.20
N GLY A 207 30.65 -13.66 -46.08
CA GLY A 207 31.17 -12.51 -45.34
C GLY A 207 32.27 -11.74 -46.07
N ASP A 208 31.89 -10.66 -46.77
CA ASP A 208 32.75 -9.48 -46.96
C ASP A 208 31.92 -8.23 -47.37
N GLU A 209 31.70 -7.28 -46.45
CA GLU A 209 30.95 -6.04 -46.73
C GLU A 209 31.76 -5.03 -47.57
N LYS A 210 32.02 -5.31 -48.87
CA LYS A 210 32.35 -4.25 -49.87
C LYS A 210 32.38 -4.58 -51.38
N VAL A 211 31.75 -5.64 -51.89
CA VAL A 211 31.63 -5.84 -53.36
C VAL A 211 30.18 -6.05 -53.83
N LEU A 212 29.78 -5.33 -54.88
CA LEU A 212 28.44 -5.39 -55.45
C LEU A 212 28.19 -6.67 -56.27
N LYS A 213 26.99 -7.25 -56.06
CA LYS A 213 26.20 -8.01 -57.05
C LYS A 213 26.79 -9.32 -57.61
N LYS A 214 26.80 -10.37 -56.78
CA LYS A 214 26.00 -11.60 -56.98
C LYS A 214 26.21 -12.57 -55.82
N ALA A 215 25.35 -12.51 -54.80
CA ALA A 215 25.27 -13.58 -53.81
C ALA A 215 24.62 -14.82 -54.45
N SER A 216 25.35 -15.92 -54.48
CA SER A 216 24.75 -17.25 -54.68
C SER A 216 24.36 -17.79 -53.33
N ASN A 217 23.06 -17.86 -53.03
CA ASN A 217 22.54 -18.48 -51.82
C ASN A 217 22.85 -19.99 -51.85
N THR A 218 24.02 -20.37 -51.33
CA THR A 218 24.42 -21.76 -51.18
C THR A 218 23.82 -22.29 -49.89
N ILE A 219 22.90 -23.24 -50.01
CA ILE A 219 22.40 -24.01 -48.87
C ILE A 219 23.49 -25.00 -48.46
N ILE A 220 23.88 -24.98 -47.18
CA ILE A 220 24.71 -26.00 -46.56
C ILE A 220 23.77 -26.93 -45.79
N ALA A 221 23.80 -28.22 -46.15
CA ALA A 221 23.10 -29.28 -45.45
C ALA A 221 24.10 -30.09 -44.61
N ILE A 222 23.87 -30.14 -43.30
CA ILE A 222 24.53 -31.05 -42.37
C ILE A 222 23.63 -32.29 -42.27
N HIS A 223 24.18 -33.46 -42.59
CA HIS A 223 23.47 -34.73 -42.55
C HIS A 223 24.36 -35.82 -41.94
N ILE A 224 23.87 -36.49 -40.89
CA ILE A 224 24.60 -37.51 -40.13
C ILE A 224 23.59 -38.55 -39.64
N ASP A 225 23.70 -39.79 -40.12
CA ASP A 225 22.87 -40.89 -39.65
C ASP A 225 23.40 -41.49 -38.34
N ASN A 226 22.48 -42.00 -37.49
CA ASN A 226 22.80 -42.73 -36.26
C ASN A 226 23.73 -41.94 -35.30
N VAL A 227 23.36 -40.69 -34.98
CA VAL A 227 24.15 -39.82 -34.09
C VAL A 227 24.28 -40.41 -32.68
N ASP A 228 23.34 -41.25 -32.27
CA ASP A 228 23.34 -42.01 -31.03
C ASP A 228 24.39 -43.14 -30.96
N GLN A 229 24.90 -43.58 -32.12
CA GLN A 229 25.89 -44.66 -32.24
C GLN A 229 27.33 -44.13 -32.42
N ILE A 230 27.54 -42.82 -32.32
CA ILE A 230 28.87 -42.20 -32.35
C ILE A 230 29.57 -42.47 -31.00
N PRO A 231 30.63 -43.30 -30.95
CA PRO A 231 31.24 -43.71 -29.69
C PRO A 231 32.04 -42.58 -29.02
N ASP A 232 32.05 -42.59 -27.70
CA ASP A 232 32.93 -41.80 -26.82
C ASP A 232 32.91 -40.27 -27.05
N LYS A 233 31.82 -39.71 -27.59
CA LYS A 233 31.62 -38.26 -27.77
C LYS A 233 30.37 -37.75 -27.07
N THR A 234 30.45 -36.54 -26.51
CA THR A 234 29.29 -35.81 -25.97
C THR A 234 28.60 -34.96 -27.06
N PRO A 235 27.33 -34.55 -26.89
CA PRO A 235 26.67 -33.62 -27.79
C PRO A 235 27.47 -32.32 -28.01
N SER A 236 28.10 -31.78 -26.96
CA SER A 236 28.97 -30.62 -27.06
C SER A 236 30.22 -30.86 -27.93
N GLN A 237 30.85 -32.04 -27.86
CA GLN A 237 32.01 -32.37 -28.70
C GLN A 237 31.61 -32.57 -30.17
N ILE A 238 30.46 -33.19 -30.42
CA ILE A 238 29.87 -33.29 -31.78
C ILE A 238 29.60 -31.89 -32.32
N MET A 239 29.10 -30.97 -31.50
CA MET A 239 28.84 -29.58 -31.88
C MET A 239 30.13 -28.80 -32.20
N GLU A 240 31.18 -28.95 -31.40
CA GLU A 240 32.50 -28.35 -31.65
C GLU A 240 33.06 -28.75 -33.03
N GLU A 241 33.04 -30.06 -33.34
CA GLU A 241 33.49 -30.57 -34.66
C GLU A 241 32.64 -30.05 -35.83
N LEU A 242 31.32 -29.86 -35.64
CA LEU A 242 30.43 -29.39 -36.70
C LEU A 242 30.54 -27.88 -36.94
N VAL A 243 30.75 -27.09 -35.89
CA VAL A 243 31.04 -25.65 -36.03
C VAL A 243 32.38 -25.44 -36.75
N GLU A 244 33.43 -26.17 -36.39
CA GLU A 244 34.74 -26.09 -37.07
C GLU A 244 34.67 -26.56 -38.54
N LYS A 245 33.94 -27.63 -38.82
CA LYS A 245 33.88 -28.25 -40.16
C LYS A 245 32.98 -27.50 -41.16
N TYR A 246 31.88 -26.89 -40.70
CA TYR A 246 30.87 -26.29 -41.59
C TYR A 246 30.74 -24.77 -41.46
N SER A 247 31.37 -24.13 -40.46
CA SER A 247 31.25 -22.69 -40.19
C SER A 247 29.78 -22.25 -40.00
N VAL A 248 29.11 -22.86 -39.03
CA VAL A 248 27.68 -22.60 -38.73
C VAL A 248 27.50 -21.21 -38.09
N PRO A 249 26.62 -20.32 -38.62
CA PRO A 249 26.35 -19.00 -38.04
C PRO A 249 25.84 -19.06 -36.59
N GLU A 250 26.23 -18.09 -35.77
CA GLU A 250 25.93 -18.06 -34.32
C GLU A 250 24.42 -18.10 -33.99
N ASP A 251 23.56 -17.50 -34.84
CA ASP A 251 22.10 -17.55 -34.67
C ASP A 251 21.52 -18.95 -34.91
N LYS A 252 22.20 -19.79 -35.71
CA LYS A 252 21.81 -21.17 -36.02
C LYS A 252 22.44 -22.21 -35.12
N GLN A 253 23.58 -21.90 -34.50
CA GLN A 253 24.31 -22.84 -33.66
C GLN A 253 23.43 -23.46 -32.54
N MET A 254 22.63 -22.65 -31.83
CA MET A 254 21.77 -23.19 -30.77
C MET A 254 20.65 -24.11 -31.29
N GLN A 255 20.06 -23.81 -32.46
CA GLN A 255 19.02 -24.65 -33.08
C GLN A 255 19.61 -25.99 -33.56
N LEU A 256 20.79 -25.96 -34.17
CA LEU A 256 21.56 -27.16 -34.49
C LEU A 256 21.87 -27.98 -33.21
N PHE A 257 22.21 -27.33 -32.11
CA PHE A 257 22.56 -28.00 -30.85
C PHE A 257 21.37 -28.72 -30.18
N THR A 258 20.15 -28.17 -30.24
CA THR A 258 18.96 -28.90 -29.73
C THR A 258 18.65 -30.14 -30.58
N HIS A 259 18.84 -30.07 -31.90
CA HIS A 259 18.71 -31.21 -32.81
C HIS A 259 19.77 -32.29 -32.53
N ILE A 260 21.05 -31.92 -32.33
CA ILE A 260 22.13 -32.85 -31.95
C ILE A 260 21.79 -33.54 -30.61
N ARG A 261 21.39 -32.77 -29.59
CA ARG A 261 21.03 -33.30 -28.27
C ARG A 261 19.89 -34.31 -28.34
N LEU A 262 18.87 -34.07 -29.18
CA LEU A 262 17.79 -35.02 -29.41
C LEU A 262 18.30 -36.29 -30.11
N ALA A 263 18.92 -36.16 -31.28
CA ALA A 263 19.32 -37.30 -32.12
C ALA A 263 20.31 -38.24 -31.40
N HIS A 264 21.28 -37.68 -30.66
CA HIS A 264 22.21 -38.42 -29.81
C HIS A 264 21.49 -39.14 -28.64
N SER A 265 20.42 -38.56 -28.11
CA SER A 265 19.72 -39.06 -26.91
C SER A 265 18.54 -39.97 -27.21
N PHE A 266 18.14 -40.12 -28.48
CA PHE A 266 16.84 -40.71 -28.81
C PHE A 266 16.73 -42.21 -28.51
N SER A 267 17.79 -42.99 -28.70
CA SER A 267 17.75 -44.44 -28.42
C SER A 267 17.78 -44.78 -26.92
N ASP A 268 18.32 -43.88 -26.08
CA ASP A 268 18.27 -43.98 -24.62
C ASP A 268 16.88 -43.56 -24.10
N TYR A 269 16.11 -44.54 -23.62
CA TYR A 269 14.77 -44.32 -23.07
C TYR A 269 14.70 -43.23 -21.99
N SER A 270 15.69 -43.19 -21.09
CA SER A 270 15.70 -42.24 -19.97
C SER A 270 15.95 -40.83 -20.48
N LYS A 271 16.95 -40.65 -21.36
CA LYS A 271 17.24 -39.33 -21.95
C LYS A 271 16.14 -38.86 -22.90
N ARG A 272 15.51 -39.77 -23.66
CA ARG A 272 14.37 -39.48 -24.54
C ARG A 272 13.20 -38.85 -23.76
N ILE A 273 12.83 -39.39 -22.59
CA ILE A 273 11.78 -38.79 -21.74
C ILE A 273 12.17 -37.37 -21.29
N LEU A 274 13.41 -37.15 -20.85
CA LEU A 274 13.86 -35.81 -20.42
C LEU A 274 13.82 -34.80 -21.57
N CYS A 275 14.10 -35.21 -22.80
CA CYS A 275 13.91 -34.38 -24.00
C CYS A 275 12.43 -34.00 -24.20
N VAL A 276 11.49 -34.97 -24.11
CA VAL A 276 10.05 -34.68 -24.22
C VAL A 276 9.60 -33.73 -23.10
N GLN A 277 10.02 -33.97 -21.85
CA GLN A 277 9.69 -33.13 -20.71
C GLN A 277 10.20 -31.68 -20.89
N ALA A 278 11.41 -31.51 -21.43
CA ALA A 278 11.98 -30.20 -21.70
C ALA A 278 11.21 -29.44 -22.78
N ARG A 279 10.77 -30.12 -23.85
CA ARG A 279 9.92 -29.53 -24.89
C ARG A 279 8.58 -29.04 -24.33
N LEU A 280 7.92 -29.87 -23.51
CA LEU A 280 6.65 -29.52 -22.85
C LEU A 280 6.79 -28.34 -21.87
N GLN A 281 7.87 -28.31 -21.08
CA GLN A 281 8.13 -27.19 -20.18
C GLN A 281 8.49 -25.90 -20.94
N ALA A 282 9.36 -25.95 -21.96
CA ALA A 282 9.74 -24.79 -22.77
C ALA A 282 8.52 -24.17 -23.49
N LEU A 283 7.65 -25.00 -24.05
CA LEU A 283 6.38 -24.56 -24.63
C LEU A 283 5.50 -23.85 -23.59
N SER A 284 5.42 -24.39 -22.37
CA SER A 284 4.64 -23.77 -21.28
C SER A 284 5.17 -22.39 -20.87
N VAL A 285 6.49 -22.20 -20.86
CA VAL A 285 7.13 -20.89 -20.58
C VAL A 285 6.82 -19.89 -21.70
N LEU A 286 6.94 -20.31 -22.98
CA LEU A 286 6.64 -19.45 -24.13
C LEU A 286 5.19 -18.95 -24.14
N VAL A 287 4.25 -19.84 -23.82
CA VAL A 287 2.83 -19.52 -23.72
C VAL A 287 2.59 -18.50 -22.59
N TYR A 288 3.04 -18.76 -21.35
CA TYR A 288 2.89 -17.81 -20.24
C TYR A 288 3.65 -16.48 -20.40
N CYS A 289 4.58 -16.36 -21.35
CA CYS A 289 5.27 -15.11 -21.66
C CYS A 289 4.61 -14.29 -22.80
N ASN A 290 3.44 -14.74 -23.30
CA ASN A 290 2.80 -14.29 -24.55
C ASN A 290 3.85 -14.11 -25.67
N ALA A 291 4.72 -15.11 -25.81
CA ALA A 291 5.91 -15.08 -26.67
C ALA A 291 5.86 -16.11 -27.80
N VAL A 292 4.70 -16.73 -28.02
CA VAL A 292 4.41 -17.52 -29.22
C VAL A 292 4.33 -16.57 -30.41
N PRO A 293 5.10 -16.76 -31.49
CA PRO A 293 5.06 -15.88 -32.68
C PRO A 293 3.71 -15.98 -33.40
N ASP A 294 3.39 -14.97 -34.23
CA ASP A 294 2.09 -14.83 -34.94
C ASP A 294 1.59 -16.11 -35.62
N ASN A 295 2.51 -16.97 -36.09
CA ASN A 295 2.21 -18.31 -36.57
C ASN A 295 2.09 -19.33 -35.42
N VAL A 296 1.11 -19.13 -34.53
CA VAL A 296 0.81 -19.98 -33.35
C VAL A 296 0.74 -21.47 -33.71
N ASN A 297 0.22 -21.77 -34.90
CA ASN A 297 0.06 -23.13 -35.44
C ASN A 297 1.39 -23.89 -35.65
N SER A 298 2.53 -23.20 -35.71
CA SER A 298 3.85 -23.83 -35.89
C SER A 298 4.38 -24.52 -34.63
N LEU A 299 3.92 -24.09 -33.46
CA LEU A 299 4.25 -24.71 -32.16
C LEU A 299 3.05 -25.48 -31.61
N LEU A 300 1.87 -24.86 -31.67
CA LEU A 300 0.60 -25.43 -31.25
C LEU A 300 -0.17 -25.95 -32.47
N TYR A 301 0.39 -26.96 -33.12
CA TYR A 301 -0.24 -27.63 -34.26
C TYR A 301 -1.55 -28.33 -33.89
N ASN A 302 -2.31 -28.76 -34.90
CA ASN A 302 -3.53 -29.55 -34.71
C ASN A 302 -3.13 -31.01 -34.46
N GLY A 303 -3.68 -31.65 -33.41
CA GLY A 303 -3.20 -32.95 -32.93
C GLY A 303 -2.35 -32.88 -31.65
N LEU A 304 -1.81 -31.70 -31.28
CA LEU A 304 -0.96 -31.58 -30.08
C LEU A 304 -1.72 -31.76 -28.75
N ILE A 305 -2.99 -31.36 -28.68
CA ILE A 305 -3.79 -31.52 -27.44
C ILE A 305 -4.13 -33.00 -27.27
N GLU A 306 -4.42 -33.66 -28.37
CA GLU A 306 -4.69 -35.08 -28.50
C GLU A 306 -3.44 -35.90 -28.12
N GLU A 307 -2.25 -35.57 -28.65
CA GLU A 307 -0.98 -36.18 -28.22
C GLU A 307 -0.65 -35.92 -26.73
N LEU A 308 -1.08 -34.79 -26.15
CA LEU A 308 -0.93 -34.52 -24.72
C LEU A 308 -1.88 -35.37 -23.86
N VAL A 309 -3.07 -35.70 -24.35
CA VAL A 309 -3.99 -36.65 -23.69
C VAL A 309 -3.51 -38.10 -23.86
N ASP A 310 -3.03 -38.48 -25.05
CA ASP A 310 -2.40 -39.79 -25.30
C ASP A 310 -1.29 -40.10 -24.26
N VAL A 311 -0.49 -39.09 -23.89
CA VAL A 311 0.55 -39.19 -22.83
C VAL A 311 -0.03 -39.37 -21.42
N LEU A 312 -1.20 -38.78 -21.13
CA LEU A 312 -1.87 -38.90 -19.84
C LEU A 312 -2.55 -40.28 -19.68
N GLU A 313 -3.05 -40.86 -20.76
CA GLU A 313 -3.67 -42.20 -20.78
C GLU A 313 -2.67 -43.37 -20.69
N LEU A 314 -1.36 -43.12 -20.82
CA LEU A 314 -0.32 -44.15 -20.67
C LEU A 314 -0.43 -44.86 -19.31
N GLN A 315 -0.51 -46.19 -19.33
CA GLN A 315 -0.76 -46.99 -18.12
C GLN A 315 0.48 -47.18 -17.21
N ASP A 316 1.66 -46.69 -17.62
CA ASP A 316 2.90 -46.83 -16.83
C ASP A 316 2.86 -45.92 -15.58
N PRO A 317 3.04 -46.46 -14.36
CA PRO A 317 3.07 -45.69 -13.12
C PRO A 317 4.34 -44.86 -12.93
N ASN A 318 5.43 -45.14 -13.66
CA ASN A 318 6.71 -44.42 -13.54
C ASN A 318 6.69 -43.04 -14.25
N LEU A 319 5.75 -42.82 -15.17
CA LEU A 319 5.66 -41.63 -16.03
C LEU A 319 5.05 -40.38 -15.32
N ILE A 320 5.27 -40.24 -14.01
CA ILE A 320 4.67 -39.20 -13.15
C ILE A 320 5.07 -37.80 -13.61
N GLU A 321 6.37 -37.56 -13.77
CA GLU A 321 6.92 -36.25 -14.12
C GLU A 321 6.49 -35.78 -15.51
N ILE A 322 6.37 -36.70 -16.48
CA ILE A 322 5.93 -36.35 -17.84
C ILE A 322 4.41 -36.14 -17.91
N LYS A 323 3.61 -36.91 -17.16
CA LYS A 323 2.17 -36.65 -17.00
C LYS A 323 1.89 -35.32 -16.29
N ALA A 324 2.66 -34.99 -15.26
CA ALA A 324 2.60 -33.68 -14.60
C ALA A 324 3.03 -32.53 -15.53
N ALA A 325 4.04 -32.76 -16.39
CA ALA A 325 4.42 -31.79 -17.42
C ALA A 325 3.32 -31.60 -18.47
N ALA A 326 2.71 -32.67 -18.98
CA ALA A 326 1.61 -32.60 -19.94
C ALA A 326 0.40 -31.81 -19.40
N LEU A 327 0.00 -32.07 -18.14
CA LEU A 327 -1.03 -31.25 -17.47
C LEU A 327 -0.60 -29.79 -17.31
N ARG A 328 0.68 -29.49 -16.99
CA ARG A 328 1.20 -28.11 -16.91
C ARG A 328 1.18 -27.42 -18.28
N THR A 329 1.41 -28.15 -19.37
CA THR A 329 1.31 -27.65 -20.75
C THR A 329 -0.15 -27.37 -21.14
N LEU A 330 -1.08 -28.32 -20.93
CA LEU A 330 -2.51 -28.09 -21.15
C LEU A 330 -3.02 -26.90 -20.31
N THR A 331 -2.59 -26.80 -19.05
CA THR A 331 -2.87 -25.64 -18.19
C THR A 331 -2.38 -24.34 -18.80
N SER A 332 -1.16 -24.29 -19.36
CA SER A 332 -0.66 -23.07 -20.00
C SER A 332 -1.45 -22.71 -21.27
N ILE A 333 -1.83 -23.68 -22.09
CA ILE A 333 -2.59 -23.48 -23.34
C ILE A 333 -3.98 -22.87 -23.08
N ILE A 334 -4.58 -23.11 -21.90
CA ILE A 334 -5.83 -22.46 -21.48
C ILE A 334 -5.67 -20.92 -21.40
N HIS A 335 -4.50 -20.40 -21.05
CA HIS A 335 -4.24 -18.96 -20.83
C HIS A 335 -3.81 -18.21 -22.10
N LEU A 336 -3.96 -18.80 -23.28
CA LEU A 336 -3.66 -18.13 -24.56
C LEU A 336 -4.74 -17.08 -24.87
N ASP A 337 -4.34 -15.89 -25.31
CA ASP A 337 -5.24 -14.79 -25.68
C ASP A 337 -6.49 -15.26 -26.46
N ARG A 338 -7.68 -15.00 -25.89
CA ARG A 338 -9.02 -15.38 -26.41
C ARG A 338 -9.33 -16.89 -26.40
N ASN A 339 -8.54 -17.68 -25.68
CA ASN A 339 -8.75 -19.10 -25.35
C ASN A 339 -9.16 -20.02 -26.53
N PRO A 340 -8.60 -19.86 -27.75
CA PRO A 340 -9.16 -20.48 -28.97
C PRO A 340 -9.13 -22.01 -29.00
N LYS A 341 -8.42 -22.66 -28.08
CA LYS A 341 -8.34 -24.12 -27.95
C LYS A 341 -9.03 -24.69 -26.70
N LEU A 342 -9.70 -23.89 -25.87
CA LEU A 342 -10.32 -24.35 -24.62
C LEU A 342 -11.33 -25.48 -24.84
N ASN A 343 -12.22 -25.34 -25.82
CA ASN A 343 -13.21 -26.38 -26.14
C ASN A 343 -12.54 -27.67 -26.65
N ALA A 344 -11.45 -27.57 -27.43
CA ALA A 344 -10.69 -28.74 -27.87
C ALA A 344 -10.02 -29.48 -26.68
N ILE A 345 -9.62 -28.76 -25.62
CA ILE A 345 -9.14 -29.38 -24.37
C ILE A 345 -10.30 -30.08 -23.64
N ILE A 346 -11.48 -29.45 -23.56
CA ILE A 346 -12.69 -30.03 -22.94
C ILE A 346 -13.09 -31.33 -23.66
N ASP A 347 -13.14 -31.30 -24.99
CA ASP A 347 -13.49 -32.45 -25.83
C ASP A 347 -12.45 -33.58 -25.71
N ALA A 348 -11.16 -33.28 -25.90
CA ALA A 348 -10.09 -34.28 -25.87
C ALA A 348 -9.89 -34.92 -24.50
N THR A 349 -10.07 -34.16 -23.40
CA THR A 349 -10.00 -34.72 -22.03
C THR A 349 -11.31 -35.38 -21.58
N GLY A 350 -12.38 -35.29 -22.39
CA GLY A 350 -13.73 -35.75 -22.06
C GLY A 350 -14.36 -35.03 -20.86
N ALA A 351 -13.92 -33.80 -20.54
CA ALA A 351 -14.22 -33.12 -19.28
C ALA A 351 -15.71 -32.94 -19.00
N ALA A 352 -16.55 -32.80 -20.03
CA ALA A 352 -18.00 -32.63 -19.89
C ALA A 352 -18.78 -33.94 -19.64
N SER A 353 -18.13 -35.11 -19.69
CA SER A 353 -18.79 -36.42 -19.52
C SER A 353 -18.46 -37.04 -18.17
N TYR A 354 -19.46 -37.54 -17.45
CA TYR A 354 -19.24 -38.25 -16.18
C TYR A 354 -18.26 -39.43 -16.34
N HIS A 355 -18.26 -40.12 -17.49
CA HIS A 355 -17.36 -41.23 -17.81
C HIS A 355 -16.14 -40.82 -18.66
N GLY A 356 -15.90 -39.51 -18.85
CA GLY A 356 -14.71 -39.02 -19.55
C GLY A 356 -13.41 -39.28 -18.79
N PHE A 357 -12.29 -39.24 -19.52
CA PHE A 357 -10.96 -39.52 -18.97
C PHE A 357 -10.62 -38.64 -17.76
N LEU A 358 -10.74 -37.32 -17.89
CA LEU A 358 -10.41 -36.39 -16.80
C LEU A 358 -11.26 -36.62 -15.54
N PRO A 359 -12.61 -36.70 -15.60
CA PRO A 359 -13.43 -36.98 -14.41
C PRO A 359 -13.15 -38.35 -13.77
N VAL A 360 -12.78 -39.38 -14.54
CA VAL A 360 -12.32 -40.66 -13.99
C VAL A 360 -10.96 -40.49 -13.28
N LEU A 361 -9.97 -39.86 -13.94
CA LEU A 361 -8.65 -39.60 -13.37
C LEU A 361 -8.73 -38.83 -12.05
N VAL A 362 -9.58 -37.80 -11.98
CA VAL A 362 -9.78 -36.99 -10.77
C VAL A 362 -10.42 -37.79 -9.65
N ARG A 363 -11.46 -38.59 -9.92
CA ARG A 363 -12.07 -39.43 -8.87
C ARG A 363 -11.13 -40.52 -8.38
N ASN A 364 -10.32 -41.12 -9.26
CA ASN A 364 -9.29 -42.09 -8.87
C ASN A 364 -8.20 -41.45 -8.00
N CYS A 365 -7.72 -40.26 -8.39
CA CYS A 365 -6.78 -39.45 -7.60
C CYS A 365 -7.33 -39.13 -6.19
N ILE A 366 -8.59 -38.66 -6.12
CA ILE A 366 -9.24 -38.36 -4.85
C ILE A 366 -9.43 -39.64 -4.01
N GLN A 367 -9.82 -40.76 -4.61
CA GLN A 367 -9.92 -42.04 -3.90
C GLN A 367 -8.57 -42.44 -3.29
N SER A 368 -7.50 -42.47 -4.08
CA SER A 368 -6.14 -42.81 -3.62
C SER A 368 -5.49 -41.80 -2.68
N LEU A 369 -6.05 -40.61 -2.52
CA LEU A 369 -5.69 -39.66 -1.46
C LEU A 369 -6.50 -39.90 -0.18
N THR A 370 -7.81 -40.17 -0.31
CA THR A 370 -8.72 -40.30 0.86
C THR A 370 -8.72 -41.67 1.53
N ASP A 371 -8.33 -42.74 0.83
CA ASP A 371 -8.34 -44.12 1.32
C ASP A 371 -6.93 -44.52 1.83
N PRO A 372 -6.75 -44.77 3.15
CA PRO A 372 -5.44 -45.07 3.73
C PRO A 372 -4.89 -46.46 3.37
N GLU A 373 -5.70 -47.35 2.77
CA GLU A 373 -5.26 -48.67 2.29
C GLU A 373 -4.88 -48.64 0.78
N SER A 374 -4.93 -47.48 0.14
CA SER A 374 -4.59 -47.29 -1.28
C SER A 374 -3.10 -47.01 -1.50
N GLU A 375 -2.59 -47.26 -2.72
CA GLU A 375 -1.27 -46.78 -3.11
C GLU A 375 -1.28 -45.25 -3.23
N ALA A 376 -0.36 -44.57 -2.53
CA ALA A 376 -0.33 -43.12 -2.41
C ALA A 376 -0.21 -42.43 -3.77
N PHE A 377 -1.19 -41.58 -4.12
CA PHE A 377 -1.20 -40.91 -5.42
C PHE A 377 -0.02 -39.92 -5.57
N PRO A 378 0.75 -39.93 -6.67
CA PRO A 378 1.95 -39.11 -6.80
C PRO A 378 1.71 -37.60 -6.68
N LEU A 379 2.31 -36.99 -5.65
CA LEU A 379 2.11 -35.58 -5.28
C LEU A 379 2.31 -34.57 -6.44
N PRO A 380 3.36 -34.65 -7.28
CA PRO A 380 3.54 -33.68 -8.37
C PRO A 380 2.41 -33.75 -9.42
N PHE A 381 1.86 -34.94 -9.63
CA PHE A 381 0.79 -35.19 -10.60
C PHE A 381 -0.57 -34.74 -10.04
N ALA A 382 -0.88 -35.04 -8.78
CA ALA A 382 -2.04 -34.44 -8.09
C ALA A 382 -1.93 -32.90 -8.06
N THR A 383 -0.74 -32.35 -7.81
CA THR A 383 -0.48 -30.91 -7.81
C THR A 383 -0.70 -30.28 -9.18
N ALA A 384 -0.36 -30.97 -10.28
CA ALA A 384 -0.70 -30.52 -11.63
C ALA A 384 -2.21 -30.61 -11.88
N LEU A 385 -2.86 -31.73 -11.50
CA LEU A 385 -4.29 -31.99 -11.74
C LEU A 385 -5.22 -31.00 -11.02
N PHE A 386 -5.01 -30.75 -9.73
CA PHE A 386 -5.78 -29.73 -9.00
C PHE A 386 -5.48 -28.31 -9.47
N SER A 387 -4.31 -28.03 -10.07
CA SER A 387 -4.08 -26.73 -10.71
C SER A 387 -4.81 -26.63 -12.06
N PHE A 388 -4.86 -27.71 -12.84
CA PHE A 388 -5.57 -27.76 -14.12
C PHE A 388 -7.08 -27.60 -13.90
N LEU A 389 -7.67 -28.27 -12.90
CA LEU A 389 -9.08 -28.10 -12.54
C LEU A 389 -9.44 -26.66 -12.14
N TYR A 390 -8.56 -25.98 -11.38
CA TYR A 390 -8.75 -24.57 -11.03
C TYR A 390 -8.79 -23.68 -12.27
N HIS A 391 -7.76 -23.77 -13.12
CA HIS A 391 -7.67 -22.95 -14.34
C HIS A 391 -8.74 -23.30 -15.39
N LEU A 392 -9.27 -24.52 -15.38
CA LEU A 392 -10.42 -24.91 -16.19
C LEU A 392 -11.72 -24.30 -15.65
N ALA A 393 -11.91 -24.30 -14.32
CA ALA A 393 -13.09 -23.72 -13.66
C ALA A 393 -13.13 -22.18 -13.70
N SER A 394 -12.00 -21.49 -13.92
CA SER A 394 -11.93 -20.03 -14.09
C SER A 394 -12.69 -19.50 -15.32
N TYR A 395 -13.01 -20.37 -16.29
CA TYR A 395 -13.72 -19.98 -17.52
C TYR A 395 -15.06 -20.69 -17.61
N GLU A 396 -16.10 -19.94 -18.01
CA GLU A 396 -17.51 -20.36 -18.06
C GLU A 396 -17.72 -21.76 -18.67
N SER A 397 -17.23 -22.01 -19.90
CA SER A 397 -17.41 -23.31 -20.56
C SER A 397 -16.63 -24.47 -19.92
N GLY A 398 -15.54 -24.17 -19.19
CA GLY A 398 -14.81 -25.17 -18.40
C GLY A 398 -15.50 -25.46 -17.06
N GLY A 399 -16.10 -24.45 -16.44
CA GLY A 399 -17.01 -24.62 -15.30
C GLY A 399 -18.23 -25.46 -15.64
N ASP A 400 -18.91 -25.17 -16.75
CA ASP A 400 -20.06 -25.94 -17.26
C ASP A 400 -19.70 -27.42 -17.48
N ALA A 401 -18.52 -27.70 -18.03
CA ALA A 401 -18.03 -29.07 -18.21
C ALA A 401 -17.83 -29.80 -16.87
N LEU A 402 -17.24 -29.11 -15.87
CA LEU A 402 -17.01 -29.66 -14.53
C LEU A 402 -18.31 -29.87 -13.74
N VAL A 403 -19.33 -29.02 -13.93
CA VAL A 403 -20.70 -29.27 -13.46
C VAL A 403 -21.29 -30.51 -14.15
N SER A 404 -21.23 -30.55 -15.49
CA SER A 404 -21.84 -31.62 -16.31
C SER A 404 -21.29 -33.02 -16.01
N CYS A 405 -20.02 -33.15 -15.62
CA CYS A 405 -19.43 -34.43 -15.20
C CYS A 405 -19.60 -34.78 -13.71
N GLY A 406 -20.34 -33.96 -12.94
CA GLY A 406 -20.62 -34.20 -11.53
C GLY A 406 -19.43 -33.98 -10.59
N MET A 407 -18.51 -33.05 -10.92
CA MET A 407 -17.27 -32.86 -10.15
C MET A 407 -17.50 -32.37 -8.70
N MET A 408 -18.64 -31.73 -8.44
CA MET A 408 -19.03 -31.19 -7.12
C MET A 408 -18.91 -32.24 -5.99
N GLU A 409 -19.50 -33.44 -6.18
CA GLU A 409 -19.47 -34.51 -5.18
C GLU A 409 -18.03 -34.99 -4.90
N ALA A 410 -17.20 -35.08 -5.94
CA ALA A 410 -15.82 -35.53 -5.82
C ALA A 410 -14.97 -34.53 -5.01
N LEU A 411 -15.10 -33.23 -5.29
CA LEU A 411 -14.35 -32.19 -4.59
C LEU A 411 -14.80 -32.02 -3.13
N LEU A 412 -16.08 -32.24 -2.82
CA LEU A 412 -16.59 -32.24 -1.45
C LEU A 412 -15.98 -33.38 -0.60
N LYS A 413 -15.65 -34.54 -1.19
CA LYS A 413 -14.91 -35.62 -0.49
C LYS A 413 -13.51 -35.19 -0.07
N VAL A 414 -12.84 -34.34 -0.87
CA VAL A 414 -11.53 -33.75 -0.50
C VAL A 414 -11.66 -32.81 0.70
N ILE A 415 -12.72 -31.99 0.75
CA ILE A 415 -12.94 -31.07 1.88
C ILE A 415 -13.18 -31.84 3.18
N ASN A 416 -13.95 -32.93 3.11
CA ASN A 416 -14.26 -33.83 4.22
C ASN A 416 -13.14 -34.84 4.57
N TRP A 417 -11.93 -34.68 4.02
CA TRP A 417 -10.77 -35.53 4.32
C TRP A 417 -9.91 -34.94 5.45
N HIS A 418 -10.00 -35.54 6.64
CA HIS A 418 -9.53 -34.96 7.91
C HIS A 418 -8.04 -35.22 8.24
N SER A 419 -7.18 -35.52 7.24
CA SER A 419 -5.74 -35.76 7.48
C SER A 419 -4.98 -34.47 7.88
N THR A 420 -3.99 -34.63 8.76
CA THR A 420 -3.23 -33.55 9.42
C THR A 420 -2.00 -33.06 8.66
N GLU A 421 -1.65 -33.68 7.53
CA GLU A 421 -0.42 -33.36 6.80
C GLU A 421 -0.52 -32.02 6.05
N THR A 422 0.59 -31.30 5.97
CA THR A 422 0.65 -29.92 5.45
C THR A 422 0.29 -29.82 3.97
N GLU A 423 0.55 -30.86 3.20
CA GLU A 423 0.29 -30.93 1.76
C GLU A 423 -1.21 -31.06 1.47
N HIS A 424 -1.96 -31.75 2.33
CA HIS A 424 -3.41 -31.98 2.19
C HIS A 424 -4.20 -30.68 2.30
N ILE A 425 -3.76 -29.75 3.17
CA ILE A 425 -4.31 -28.39 3.28
C ILE A 425 -4.27 -27.67 1.92
N THR A 426 -3.23 -27.91 1.09
CA THR A 426 -3.12 -27.28 -0.23
C THR A 426 -4.11 -27.83 -1.25
N PHE A 427 -4.40 -29.13 -1.22
CA PHE A 427 -5.43 -29.74 -2.06
C PHE A 427 -6.82 -29.29 -1.65
N VAL A 428 -7.11 -29.26 -0.35
CA VAL A 428 -8.38 -28.75 0.20
C VAL A 428 -8.58 -27.29 -0.18
N THR A 429 -7.55 -26.44 -0.10
CA THR A 429 -7.61 -25.03 -0.52
C THR A 429 -7.97 -24.89 -2.01
N ARG A 430 -7.43 -25.76 -2.87
CA ARG A 430 -7.76 -25.76 -4.31
C ARG A 430 -9.16 -26.30 -4.57
N ALA A 431 -9.59 -27.36 -3.89
CA ALA A 431 -10.95 -27.88 -3.98
C ALA A 431 -12.00 -26.84 -3.57
N VAL A 432 -11.76 -26.11 -2.48
CA VAL A 432 -12.61 -24.97 -2.05
C VAL A 432 -12.70 -23.91 -3.14
N ARG A 433 -11.58 -23.52 -3.77
CA ARG A 433 -11.57 -22.52 -4.86
C ARG A 433 -12.27 -22.99 -6.13
N VAL A 434 -12.09 -24.26 -6.53
CA VAL A 434 -12.82 -24.83 -7.68
C VAL A 434 -14.33 -24.85 -7.40
N ILE A 435 -14.73 -25.23 -6.18
CA ILE A 435 -16.14 -25.20 -5.76
C ILE A 435 -16.70 -23.77 -5.78
N ASP A 436 -16.01 -22.78 -5.22
CA ASP A 436 -16.46 -21.37 -5.25
C ASP A 436 -16.71 -20.86 -6.68
N LEU A 437 -15.91 -21.29 -7.66
CA LEU A 437 -16.12 -20.99 -9.08
C LEU A 437 -17.36 -21.70 -9.66
N ILE A 438 -17.48 -23.02 -9.52
CA ILE A 438 -18.58 -23.80 -10.14
C ILE A 438 -19.93 -23.67 -9.41
N THR A 439 -19.95 -23.30 -8.12
CA THR A 439 -21.20 -23.08 -7.36
C THR A 439 -22.01 -21.89 -7.90
N ASN A 440 -21.39 -20.96 -8.64
CA ASN A 440 -22.12 -19.88 -9.33
C ASN A 440 -22.91 -20.39 -10.55
N LEU A 441 -22.54 -21.57 -11.08
CA LEU A 441 -23.19 -22.21 -12.23
C LEU A 441 -24.24 -23.23 -11.76
N ASP A 442 -23.88 -24.10 -10.81
CA ASP A 442 -24.83 -25.04 -10.18
C ASP A 442 -24.81 -24.97 -8.65
N MET A 443 -25.65 -24.07 -8.15
CA MET A 443 -25.99 -23.93 -6.73
C MET A 443 -26.77 -25.14 -6.18
N GLN A 444 -27.58 -25.81 -7.01
CA GLN A 444 -28.48 -26.87 -6.55
C GLN A 444 -27.71 -28.15 -6.24
N ALA A 445 -26.70 -28.50 -7.03
CA ALA A 445 -25.78 -29.59 -6.71
C ALA A 445 -25.02 -29.32 -5.40
N PHE A 446 -24.49 -28.12 -5.19
CA PHE A 446 -23.78 -27.76 -3.95
C PHE A 446 -24.66 -27.94 -2.70
N GLN A 447 -25.92 -27.48 -2.76
CA GLN A 447 -26.87 -27.65 -1.66
C GLN A 447 -27.29 -29.12 -1.49
N THR A 448 -27.57 -29.84 -2.58
CA THR A 448 -27.99 -31.27 -2.55
C THR A 448 -26.93 -32.18 -1.93
N HIS A 449 -25.64 -31.91 -2.17
CA HIS A 449 -24.53 -32.66 -1.56
C HIS A 449 -24.12 -32.15 -0.16
N GLY A 450 -24.87 -31.23 0.46
CA GLY A 450 -24.58 -30.74 1.81
C GLY A 450 -23.28 -29.92 1.90
N GLY A 451 -22.90 -29.23 0.81
CA GLY A 451 -21.61 -28.56 0.70
C GLY A 451 -21.36 -27.50 1.77
N LEU A 452 -22.40 -26.74 2.16
CA LEU A 452 -22.30 -25.71 3.19
C LEU A 452 -21.93 -26.30 4.57
N ALA A 453 -22.49 -27.44 4.93
CA ALA A 453 -22.15 -28.14 6.17
C ALA A 453 -20.72 -28.69 6.14
N SER A 454 -20.28 -29.23 4.99
CA SER A 454 -18.90 -29.69 4.77
C SER A 454 -17.89 -28.56 4.96
N PHE A 455 -18.20 -27.35 4.45
CA PHE A 455 -17.36 -26.16 4.65
C PHE A 455 -17.30 -25.75 6.14
N ILE A 456 -18.43 -25.69 6.86
CA ILE A 456 -18.45 -25.31 8.28
C ILE A 456 -17.65 -26.32 9.13
N GLN A 457 -17.88 -27.62 8.92
CA GLN A 457 -17.17 -28.68 9.62
C GLN A 457 -15.66 -28.61 9.39
N ARG A 458 -15.22 -28.44 8.13
CA ARG A 458 -13.78 -28.33 7.83
C ARG A 458 -13.16 -27.04 8.40
N LEU A 459 -13.88 -25.92 8.39
CA LEU A 459 -13.43 -24.67 9.02
C LEU A 459 -13.24 -24.85 10.53
N GLU A 460 -14.18 -25.52 11.21
CA GLU A 460 -14.06 -25.88 12.62
C GLU A 460 -12.83 -26.78 12.89
N VAL A 461 -12.56 -27.78 12.06
CA VAL A 461 -11.42 -28.69 12.22
C VAL A 461 -10.09 -27.93 12.18
N GLU A 462 -9.88 -27.06 11.17
CA GLU A 462 -8.64 -26.27 11.07
C GLU A 462 -8.49 -25.27 12.23
N VAL A 463 -9.58 -24.64 12.68
CA VAL A 463 -9.57 -23.75 13.85
C VAL A 463 -9.33 -24.55 15.14
N ASN A 464 -9.82 -25.79 15.25
CA ASN A 464 -9.54 -26.68 16.38
C ASN A 464 -8.07 -27.07 16.50
N VAL A 465 -7.34 -27.18 15.38
CA VAL A 465 -5.87 -27.33 15.42
C VAL A 465 -5.22 -26.04 15.94
N CYS A 466 -5.60 -24.87 15.40
CA CYS A 466 -5.07 -23.57 15.84
C CYS A 466 -5.40 -23.23 17.31
N ARG A 467 -6.47 -23.78 17.89
CA ARG A 467 -6.77 -23.69 19.34
C ARG A 467 -5.73 -24.40 20.22
N GLN A 468 -4.99 -25.39 19.70
CA GLN A 468 -3.91 -26.07 20.43
C GLN A 468 -2.64 -25.21 20.48
N ASP A 469 -2.33 -24.52 19.37
CA ASP A 469 -1.21 -23.58 19.28
C ASP A 469 -1.46 -22.35 20.17
N GLN A 470 -2.63 -21.73 20.00
CA GLN A 470 -3.07 -20.50 20.66
C GLN A 470 -4.45 -20.70 21.33
N PRO A 471 -4.50 -21.12 22.61
CA PRO A 471 -5.77 -21.44 23.29
C PRO A 471 -6.56 -20.22 23.78
N PHE A 472 -6.05 -19.00 23.62
CA PHE A 472 -6.72 -17.78 24.10
C PHE A 472 -8.07 -17.54 23.39
N VAL A 473 -9.11 -17.19 24.16
CA VAL A 473 -10.39 -16.66 23.68
C VAL A 473 -10.81 -15.53 24.60
N ILE A 474 -11.39 -14.46 24.05
CA ILE A 474 -11.94 -13.35 24.82
C ILE A 474 -13.17 -13.82 25.61
N ASN A 475 -13.14 -13.68 26.93
CA ASN A 475 -14.27 -13.95 27.82
C ASN A 475 -14.74 -12.64 28.49
N PRO A 476 -15.82 -11.98 28.01
CA PRO A 476 -16.20 -10.64 28.47
C PRO A 476 -16.81 -10.58 29.88
N LYS A 477 -17.13 -11.72 30.52
CA LYS A 477 -17.85 -11.81 31.81
C LYS A 477 -17.01 -11.54 33.08
N LEU A 478 -15.92 -10.78 32.98
CA LEU A 478 -14.92 -10.64 34.06
C LEU A 478 -14.81 -9.23 34.70
N ASN A 479 -15.75 -8.33 34.42
CA ASN A 479 -15.72 -6.92 34.88
C ASN A 479 -16.79 -6.53 35.92
N GLU A 480 -17.41 -7.49 36.63
CA GLU A 480 -18.27 -7.20 37.80
C GLU A 480 -17.50 -7.32 39.12
N THR A 481 -16.60 -6.37 39.42
CA THR A 481 -15.92 -6.35 40.75
C THR A 481 -15.50 -4.97 41.26
N THR A 482 -16.33 -3.93 41.06
CA THR A 482 -16.23 -2.65 41.82
C THR A 482 -17.62 -2.04 42.13
N ALA A 483 -18.54 -2.86 42.64
CA ALA A 483 -19.71 -2.37 43.38
C ALA A 483 -19.38 -2.38 44.88
N ALA A 484 -19.40 -1.22 45.54
CA ALA A 484 -18.92 -1.10 46.92
C ALA A 484 -19.89 -1.76 47.93
N GLU A 485 -19.34 -2.55 48.86
CA GLU A 485 -20.09 -3.00 50.03
C GLU A 485 -20.51 -1.80 50.90
N SER A 486 -21.78 -1.77 51.29
CA SER A 486 -22.29 -0.89 52.35
C SER A 486 -23.22 -1.72 53.24
N PRO A 487 -22.86 -1.97 54.51
CA PRO A 487 -23.62 -2.85 55.38
C PRO A 487 -24.82 -2.09 55.99
N TYR A 488 -26.05 -2.58 55.76
CA TYR A 488 -27.13 -2.56 56.76
C TYR A 488 -28.36 -3.35 56.28
N SER A 489 -28.40 -4.65 56.57
CA SER A 489 -29.61 -5.45 56.46
C SER A 489 -30.30 -5.58 57.83
N LYS A 490 -31.41 -4.87 58.03
CA LYS A 490 -32.36 -5.20 59.10
C LYS A 490 -33.79 -4.85 58.70
N SER A 491 -34.65 -5.87 58.75
CA SER A 491 -36.05 -5.86 58.33
C SER A 491 -36.93 -4.94 59.18
N LEU A 492 -37.92 -4.31 58.55
CA LEU A 492 -39.19 -3.95 59.19
C LEU A 492 -40.35 -4.32 58.25
N THR A 493 -41.47 -4.74 58.85
CA THR A 493 -42.58 -5.44 58.19
C THR A 493 -43.81 -4.56 57.98
N SER A 494 -44.58 -4.83 56.92
CA SER A 494 -45.99 -4.46 56.78
C SER A 494 -46.80 -5.69 56.30
N PRO A 495 -47.97 -6.03 56.87
CA PRO A 495 -48.59 -7.35 56.67
C PRO A 495 -49.90 -7.38 55.84
N SER A 496 -50.28 -8.61 55.46
CA SER A 496 -51.64 -9.20 55.38
C SER A 496 -52.75 -8.55 54.52
N ASP A 497 -53.19 -9.28 53.47
CA ASP A 497 -54.53 -9.90 53.31
C ASP A 497 -54.80 -10.30 51.83
N SER A 498 -55.57 -11.35 51.46
CA SER A 498 -56.06 -12.54 52.17
C SER A 498 -56.74 -13.55 51.19
N GLN A 499 -56.47 -14.87 51.32
CA GLN A 499 -57.29 -16.04 50.87
C GLN A 499 -57.57 -16.24 49.35
N GLY A 500 -57.73 -17.46 48.81
CA GLY A 500 -57.55 -18.83 49.38
C GLY A 500 -58.00 -19.97 48.43
N ASP A 501 -57.66 -21.22 48.81
CA ASP A 501 -58.29 -22.52 48.44
C ASP A 501 -58.27 -23.03 46.96
N MET A 502 -58.16 -24.33 46.61
CA MET A 502 -58.10 -25.63 47.36
C MET A 502 -57.02 -26.60 46.78
N ASP A 503 -56.68 -27.65 47.55
CA ASP A 503 -55.74 -28.74 47.24
C ASP A 503 -56.26 -29.86 46.30
N ILE A 504 -55.36 -30.78 45.88
CA ILE A 504 -55.46 -32.25 46.13
C ILE A 504 -54.13 -33.00 45.81
N ASP A 505 -53.43 -33.35 46.89
CA ASP A 505 -52.74 -34.61 47.28
C ASP A 505 -52.01 -35.59 46.31
N SER A 506 -51.04 -36.30 46.92
CA SER A 506 -50.51 -37.65 46.64
C SER A 506 -49.20 -37.88 45.85
N SER A 507 -48.28 -38.57 46.53
CA SER A 507 -46.94 -39.09 46.13
C SER A 507 -47.03 -40.57 45.65
N PRO A 508 -45.97 -41.43 45.61
CA PRO A 508 -44.50 -41.25 45.55
C PRO A 508 -43.75 -42.25 44.58
N HIS A 509 -42.40 -42.18 44.53
CA HIS A 509 -41.46 -43.34 44.38
C HIS A 509 -41.42 -44.13 43.04
N ASN A 510 -40.45 -45.04 42.74
CA ASN A 510 -39.01 -45.25 43.07
C ASN A 510 -38.52 -46.55 42.32
N ARG A 511 -37.20 -46.76 42.22
CA ARG A 511 -36.42 -47.99 41.82
C ARG A 511 -36.07 -48.14 40.32
N THR A 512 -34.87 -48.54 39.87
CA THR A 512 -33.65 -49.27 40.37
C THR A 512 -33.68 -50.81 40.36
N THR A 513 -32.82 -51.42 39.52
CA THR A 513 -31.99 -52.66 39.66
C THR A 513 -31.20 -52.80 38.33
N GLU A 514 -29.90 -53.13 38.24
CA GLU A 514 -29.16 -54.35 38.71
C GLU A 514 -29.63 -55.62 37.93
N SER A 515 -28.83 -56.62 37.54
CA SER A 515 -27.47 -57.11 37.90
C SER A 515 -26.90 -58.03 36.79
N ASP A 516 -25.62 -58.41 36.58
CA ASP A 516 -24.25 -57.99 36.97
C ASP A 516 -23.20 -58.91 36.23
N ASN A 517 -21.90 -58.86 36.61
CA ASN A 517 -20.72 -59.70 36.23
C ASN A 517 -19.86 -59.19 35.04
N ASP A 518 -18.57 -58.83 35.14
CA ASP A 518 -17.35 -59.42 35.76
C ASP A 518 -16.56 -60.32 34.76
N ILE A 519 -15.22 -60.39 34.71
CA ILE A 519 -14.07 -60.03 35.59
C ILE A 519 -12.93 -59.45 34.65
N ALA A 520 -11.78 -58.82 34.99
CA ALA A 520 -10.97 -58.59 36.20
C ALA A 520 -9.88 -57.49 36.00
N SER A 521 -9.16 -57.10 37.07
CA SER A 521 -7.78 -56.49 37.14
C SER A 521 -7.53 -55.08 36.54
N ASP A 522 -6.77 -54.16 37.16
CA ASP A 522 -6.13 -54.15 38.50
C ASP A 522 -5.75 -52.72 38.98
N THR A 523 -5.86 -52.43 40.30
CA THR A 523 -5.21 -51.32 41.07
C THR A 523 -5.41 -49.83 40.64
N CYS A 524 -5.47 -48.80 41.51
CA CYS A 524 -5.52 -48.68 42.99
C CYS A 524 -6.07 -47.26 43.36
N GLU A 525 -6.75 -47.10 44.51
CA GLU A 525 -7.26 -45.81 45.04
C GLU A 525 -6.40 -45.24 46.18
N SER A 526 -6.39 -43.90 46.37
CA SER A 526 -6.65 -43.26 47.69
C SER A 526 -6.57 -41.70 47.68
N CYS A 527 -7.73 -41.09 47.45
CA CYS A 527 -8.33 -39.94 48.16
C CYS A 527 -7.53 -39.02 49.14
N LEU A 528 -7.78 -37.70 48.96
CA LEU A 528 -8.08 -36.63 49.96
C LEU A 528 -6.99 -35.66 50.50
N ASN A 529 -7.12 -34.40 50.03
CA ASN A 529 -7.12 -33.09 50.74
C ASN A 529 -6.00 -32.70 51.76
N ILE A 530 -5.43 -31.50 51.56
CA ILE A 530 -5.70 -30.29 52.39
C ILE A 530 -5.10 -29.00 51.77
N GLU A 531 -5.94 -27.95 51.71
CA GLU A 531 -5.71 -26.49 51.72
C GLU A 531 -4.37 -25.88 51.22
N THR A 532 -4.42 -25.10 50.13
CA THR A 532 -4.45 -23.60 50.17
C THR A 532 -4.39 -23.01 48.75
N GLU A 533 -5.46 -22.33 48.30
CA GLU A 533 -5.47 -21.59 47.04
C GLU A 533 -5.35 -20.07 47.30
N ASP A 534 -4.32 -19.44 46.75
CA ASP A 534 -4.26 -18.00 46.51
C ASP A 534 -3.24 -17.70 45.37
N SER A 535 -3.30 -16.50 44.79
CA SER A 535 -2.54 -16.02 43.62
C SER A 535 -3.09 -16.37 42.23
N SER A 536 -3.75 -15.36 41.65
CA SER A 536 -4.12 -15.22 40.23
C SER A 536 -3.08 -15.72 39.21
N ARG A 537 -3.54 -16.44 38.19
CA ARG A 537 -2.77 -16.68 36.94
C ARG A 537 -3.52 -16.11 35.74
N HIS A 538 -3.00 -15.02 35.17
CA HIS A 538 -3.26 -14.72 33.77
C HIS A 538 -2.66 -15.87 32.92
N LEU A 539 -3.41 -16.37 31.95
CA LEU A 539 -2.86 -17.29 30.95
C LEU A 539 -2.07 -16.48 29.92
N ASP A 540 -0.75 -16.67 29.89
CA ASP A 540 0.15 -15.95 29.00
C ASP A 540 -0.16 -16.22 27.52
N VAL A 541 -0.25 -15.14 26.74
CA VAL A 541 -0.27 -15.22 25.28
C VAL A 541 1.13 -15.64 24.81
N LYS A 542 1.24 -16.78 24.11
CA LYS A 542 2.49 -17.20 23.45
C LYS A 542 2.85 -16.22 22.32
N LYS A 543 3.58 -15.14 22.65
CA LYS A 543 4.04 -14.16 21.68
C LYS A 543 5.06 -14.76 20.73
N GLY A 544 4.84 -14.61 19.42
CA GLY A 544 5.79 -15.01 18.36
C GLY A 544 5.37 -16.21 17.51
N ILE A 545 4.28 -16.91 17.84
CA ILE A 545 3.72 -17.98 16.97
C ILE A 545 2.67 -17.36 16.04
N GLN A 546 2.71 -17.69 14.75
CA GLN A 546 1.70 -17.32 13.75
C GLN A 546 1.00 -18.56 13.20
N CYS A 547 -0.19 -18.39 12.63
CA CYS A 547 -0.93 -19.44 11.93
C CYS A 547 -0.14 -19.91 10.70
N PHE A 548 -0.08 -21.23 10.51
CA PHE A 548 0.57 -21.85 9.34
C PHE A 548 0.01 -21.25 8.02
N PRO A 549 0.85 -20.72 7.10
CA PRO A 549 0.37 -19.90 5.98
C PRO A 549 -0.64 -20.60 5.06
N GLN A 550 -0.44 -21.89 4.79
CA GLN A 550 -1.33 -22.71 3.98
C GLN A 550 -2.70 -22.87 4.66
N ARG A 551 -2.74 -23.03 5.98
CA ARG A 551 -4.00 -23.07 6.76
C ARG A 551 -4.68 -21.71 6.78
N ALA A 552 -3.91 -20.63 6.91
CA ALA A 552 -4.46 -19.28 6.82
C ALA A 552 -5.08 -19.00 5.44
N ALA A 553 -4.46 -19.48 4.35
CA ALA A 553 -5.01 -19.40 3.00
C ALA A 553 -6.30 -20.23 2.83
N LEU A 554 -6.37 -21.44 3.41
CA LEU A 554 -7.60 -22.23 3.44
C LEU A 554 -8.72 -21.47 4.16
N LEU A 555 -8.47 -20.97 5.37
CA LEU A 555 -9.43 -20.18 6.13
C LEU A 555 -9.85 -18.89 5.39
N LYS A 556 -8.94 -18.22 4.65
CA LYS A 556 -9.27 -17.04 3.81
C LYS A 556 -10.28 -17.42 2.73
N SER A 557 -10.01 -18.50 1.97
CA SER A 557 -10.92 -18.97 0.92
C SER A 557 -12.28 -19.42 1.48
N MET A 558 -12.32 -20.11 2.63
CA MET A 558 -13.58 -20.57 3.23
C MET A 558 -14.42 -19.42 3.81
N LEU A 559 -13.80 -18.43 4.47
CA LEU A 559 -14.51 -17.24 4.96
C LEU A 559 -14.97 -16.32 3.81
N ASN A 560 -14.21 -16.21 2.72
CA ASN A 560 -14.65 -15.51 1.51
C ASN A 560 -15.90 -16.16 0.90
N PHE A 561 -15.88 -17.49 0.75
CA PHE A 561 -17.05 -18.23 0.27
C PHE A 561 -18.26 -17.99 1.17
N LEU A 562 -18.13 -18.16 2.49
CA LEU A 562 -19.23 -17.90 3.43
C LEU A 562 -19.75 -16.46 3.35
N LYS A 563 -18.87 -15.45 3.29
CA LYS A 563 -19.25 -14.03 3.13
C LYS A 563 -20.10 -13.82 1.88
N LYS A 564 -19.68 -14.39 0.74
CA LYS A 564 -20.38 -14.35 -0.55
C LYS A 564 -21.72 -15.09 -0.48
N SER A 565 -21.73 -16.32 0.03
CA SER A 565 -22.94 -17.15 0.19
C SER A 565 -24.01 -16.46 1.03
N ILE A 566 -23.65 -15.73 2.09
CA ILE A 566 -24.62 -15.02 2.95
C ILE A 566 -25.35 -13.88 2.20
N GLN A 567 -24.72 -13.30 1.17
CA GLN A 567 -25.32 -12.22 0.38
C GLN A 567 -26.18 -12.72 -0.80
N ASP A 568 -26.04 -13.99 -1.17
CA ASP A 568 -26.76 -14.59 -2.28
C ASP A 568 -28.19 -15.02 -1.87
N PRO A 569 -29.25 -14.49 -2.51
CA PRO A 569 -30.63 -14.91 -2.25
C PRO A 569 -30.87 -16.42 -2.38
N ALA A 570 -30.09 -17.15 -3.20
CA ALA A 570 -30.22 -18.59 -3.40
C ALA A 570 -29.83 -19.43 -2.16
N PHE A 571 -29.13 -18.85 -1.19
CA PHE A 571 -28.81 -19.49 0.10
C PHE A 571 -29.77 -19.09 1.24
N SER A 572 -30.71 -18.16 1.02
CA SER A 572 -31.53 -17.50 2.06
C SER A 572 -32.11 -18.42 3.14
N ASP A 573 -32.77 -19.54 2.77
CA ASP A 573 -33.34 -20.48 3.75
C ASP A 573 -32.27 -21.27 4.54
N ASN A 574 -31.13 -21.56 3.92
CA ASN A 574 -30.00 -22.26 4.58
C ASN A 574 -29.18 -21.34 5.49
N ILE A 575 -29.12 -20.04 5.21
CA ILE A 575 -28.35 -19.05 5.99
C ILE A 575 -28.87 -18.97 7.43
N ARG A 576 -30.18 -19.08 7.67
CA ARG A 576 -30.75 -18.91 9.02
C ARG A 576 -30.08 -19.79 10.07
N HIS A 577 -29.79 -21.05 9.73
CA HIS A 577 -29.17 -22.02 10.65
C HIS A 577 -27.63 -22.04 10.62
N LEU A 578 -26.99 -21.21 9.78
CA LEU A 578 -25.53 -21.11 9.66
C LEU A 578 -24.83 -20.79 11.00
N MET A 579 -25.50 -20.00 11.84
CA MET A 579 -24.97 -19.53 13.13
C MET A 579 -25.53 -20.31 14.34
N ASP A 580 -26.37 -21.33 14.13
CA ASP A 580 -26.83 -22.22 15.21
C ASP A 580 -25.78 -23.31 15.55
N GLY A 581 -24.85 -23.58 14.61
CA GLY A 581 -23.82 -24.60 14.72
C GLY A 581 -22.52 -24.15 15.40
N SER A 582 -21.40 -24.71 14.96
CA SER A 582 -20.07 -24.43 15.53
C SER A 582 -19.38 -23.18 14.98
N LEU A 583 -19.82 -22.65 13.83
CA LEU A 583 -19.24 -21.47 13.17
C LEU A 583 -19.04 -20.26 14.11
N PRO A 584 -19.99 -19.85 14.99
CA PRO A 584 -19.78 -18.78 15.95
C PRO A 584 -18.57 -18.99 16.86
N ASN A 585 -18.32 -20.22 17.32
CA ASN A 585 -17.20 -20.53 18.19
C ASN A 585 -15.87 -20.48 17.44
N SER A 586 -15.86 -20.82 16.15
CA SER A 586 -14.70 -20.66 15.28
C SER A 586 -14.40 -19.18 15.02
N LEU A 587 -15.43 -18.38 14.71
CA LEU A 587 -15.31 -16.92 14.54
C LEU A 587 -14.83 -16.23 15.81
N LYS A 588 -15.34 -16.57 17.01
CA LYS A 588 -14.84 -16.06 18.30
C LYS A 588 -13.34 -16.26 18.45
N HIS A 589 -12.81 -17.43 18.09
CA HIS A 589 -11.39 -17.75 18.25
C HIS A 589 -10.51 -16.98 17.26
N ILE A 590 -10.93 -16.85 15.99
CA ILE A 590 -10.21 -16.04 15.00
C ILE A 590 -10.17 -14.57 15.43
N ILE A 591 -11.33 -14.01 15.80
CA ILE A 591 -11.50 -12.61 16.22
C ILE A 591 -10.77 -12.32 17.55
N SER A 592 -10.63 -13.32 18.44
CA SER A 592 -9.82 -13.17 19.67
C SER A 592 -8.31 -13.06 19.41
N ASN A 593 -7.82 -13.54 18.26
CA ASN A 593 -6.40 -13.84 18.01
C ASN A 593 -5.87 -13.21 16.71
N ALA A 594 -6.20 -11.94 16.45
CA ALA A 594 -5.71 -11.18 15.30
C ALA A 594 -4.17 -11.23 15.11
N GLU A 595 -3.40 -11.27 16.21
CA GLU A 595 -1.93 -11.39 16.21
C GLU A 595 -1.41 -12.73 15.63
N TYR A 596 -2.20 -13.81 15.77
CA TYR A 596 -1.84 -15.16 15.31
C TYR A 596 -2.35 -15.43 13.89
N TYR A 597 -3.57 -15.01 13.57
CA TYR A 597 -4.18 -15.22 12.24
C TYR A 597 -3.85 -14.13 11.20
N GLY A 598 -3.44 -12.94 11.64
CA GLY A 598 -3.16 -11.79 10.80
C GLY A 598 -4.40 -10.93 10.46
N PRO A 599 -4.20 -9.73 9.87
CA PRO A 599 -5.25 -8.72 9.71
C PRO A 599 -6.38 -9.14 8.77
N SER A 600 -6.06 -9.87 7.69
CA SER A 600 -7.02 -10.24 6.64
C SER A 600 -8.00 -11.33 7.09
N LEU A 601 -7.56 -12.32 7.87
CA LEU A 601 -8.47 -13.30 8.50
C LEU A 601 -9.32 -12.67 9.61
N PHE A 602 -8.75 -11.75 10.38
CA PHE A 602 -9.51 -10.98 11.37
C PHE A 602 -10.63 -10.18 10.71
N LEU A 603 -10.32 -9.44 9.65
CA LEU A 603 -11.28 -8.68 8.85
C LEU A 603 -12.39 -9.57 8.30
N LEU A 604 -12.03 -10.68 7.63
CA LEU A 604 -13.03 -11.59 7.05
C LEU A 604 -13.94 -12.23 8.10
N ALA A 605 -13.41 -12.57 9.28
CA ALA A 605 -14.24 -13.07 10.36
C ALA A 605 -15.21 -11.99 10.90
N THR A 606 -14.80 -10.72 11.00
CA THR A 606 -15.72 -9.62 11.37
C THR A 606 -16.72 -9.29 10.27
N ASP A 607 -16.33 -9.39 8.99
CA ASP A 607 -17.21 -9.16 7.84
C ASP A 607 -18.30 -10.24 7.75
N VAL A 608 -17.97 -11.52 7.93
CA VAL A 608 -18.96 -12.62 7.93
C VAL A 608 -20.05 -12.39 8.98
N VAL A 609 -19.70 -11.93 10.19
CA VAL A 609 -20.68 -11.58 11.24
C VAL A 609 -21.51 -10.36 10.84
N THR A 610 -20.87 -9.32 10.29
CA THR A 610 -21.50 -8.05 9.92
C THR A 610 -22.51 -8.23 8.79
N VAL A 611 -22.10 -8.94 7.74
CA VAL A 611 -22.93 -9.27 6.57
C VAL A 611 -24.12 -10.15 6.97
N TYR A 612 -23.91 -11.14 7.84
CA TYR A 612 -24.99 -11.97 8.38
C TYR A 612 -26.03 -11.14 9.16
N VAL A 613 -25.59 -10.24 10.03
CA VAL A 613 -26.48 -9.39 10.83
C VAL A 613 -27.24 -8.36 9.98
N PHE A 614 -26.67 -7.88 8.87
CA PHE A 614 -27.42 -7.06 7.92
C PHE A 614 -28.43 -7.86 7.09
N GLN A 615 -28.13 -9.11 6.74
CA GLN A 615 -29.01 -9.95 5.93
C GLN A 615 -30.20 -10.51 6.74
N GLU A 616 -29.97 -10.96 7.97
CA GLU A 616 -31.01 -11.44 8.90
C GLU A 616 -30.94 -10.73 10.27
N PRO A 617 -31.35 -9.43 10.36
CA PRO A 617 -31.32 -8.67 11.62
C PRO A 617 -32.15 -9.29 12.74
N THR A 618 -33.11 -10.15 12.40
CA THR A 618 -33.96 -10.88 13.35
C THR A 618 -33.17 -11.89 14.19
N LEU A 619 -32.03 -12.37 13.69
CA LEU A 619 -31.16 -13.37 14.32
C LEU A 619 -29.99 -12.75 15.12
N LEU A 620 -29.97 -11.42 15.27
CA LEU A 620 -29.01 -10.74 16.16
C LEU A 620 -29.13 -11.15 17.65
N PRO A 621 -30.32 -11.37 18.26
CA PRO A 621 -30.39 -11.79 19.66
C PRO A 621 -29.76 -13.17 19.94
N PRO A 622 -30.00 -14.24 19.14
CA PRO A 622 -29.23 -15.49 19.25
C PRO A 622 -27.71 -15.30 19.22
N LEU A 623 -27.16 -14.42 18.37
CA LEU A 623 -25.72 -14.13 18.35
C LEU A 623 -25.22 -13.43 19.62
N GLN A 624 -26.08 -12.61 20.25
CA GLN A 624 -25.82 -11.95 21.52
C GLN A 624 -25.91 -12.93 22.71
N ASP A 625 -26.79 -13.94 22.66
CA ASP A 625 -26.87 -15.00 23.66
C ASP A 625 -25.75 -16.04 23.52
N ASN A 626 -25.29 -16.29 22.29
CA ASN A 626 -24.07 -17.02 22.00
C ASN A 626 -22.80 -16.26 22.47
N GLY A 627 -22.90 -14.94 22.69
CA GLY A 627 -21.80 -14.06 23.11
C GLY A 627 -20.78 -13.74 22.01
N LEU A 628 -21.10 -14.03 20.75
CA LEU A 628 -20.21 -13.71 19.62
C LEU A 628 -20.06 -12.19 19.45
N THR A 629 -21.17 -11.44 19.55
CA THR A 629 -21.18 -9.97 19.45
C THR A 629 -20.25 -9.31 20.46
N ASP A 630 -20.22 -9.83 21.68
CA ASP A 630 -19.46 -9.26 22.79
C ASP A 630 -17.95 -9.52 22.62
N VAL A 631 -17.59 -10.66 22.01
CA VAL A 631 -16.21 -10.94 21.56
C VAL A 631 -15.79 -9.99 20.44
N VAL A 632 -16.67 -9.67 19.47
CA VAL A 632 -16.37 -8.67 18.43
C VAL A 632 -16.19 -7.27 19.04
N LEU A 633 -17.11 -6.82 19.88
CA LEU A 633 -17.01 -5.52 20.56
C LEU A 633 -15.72 -5.41 21.39
N HIS A 634 -15.39 -6.42 22.19
CA HIS A 634 -14.17 -6.44 22.99
C HIS A 634 -12.90 -6.55 22.13
N ALA A 635 -12.93 -7.24 20.99
CA ALA A 635 -11.80 -7.29 20.07
C ALA A 635 -11.52 -5.92 19.41
N LEU A 636 -12.56 -5.18 19.04
CA LEU A 636 -12.44 -3.89 18.34
C LEU A 636 -12.26 -2.68 19.28
N LEU A 637 -12.80 -2.73 20.49
CA LEU A 637 -12.85 -1.58 21.40
C LEU A 637 -11.93 -1.72 22.63
N ILE A 638 -11.56 -2.94 23.02
CA ILE A 638 -10.75 -3.20 24.22
C ILE A 638 -9.36 -3.73 23.84
N LYS A 639 -9.25 -4.73 22.95
CA LYS A 639 -7.97 -5.10 22.31
C LYS A 639 -7.49 -4.03 21.32
N GLU A 640 -6.21 -4.09 20.95
CA GLU A 640 -5.65 -3.23 19.90
C GLU A 640 -5.98 -3.83 18.52
N VAL A 641 -6.33 -2.95 17.58
CA VAL A 641 -6.88 -3.31 16.27
C VAL A 641 -5.74 -3.40 15.26
N PRO A 642 -5.71 -4.36 14.33
CA PRO A 642 -4.70 -4.40 13.28
C PRO A 642 -4.60 -3.07 12.51
N ALA A 643 -3.38 -2.54 12.39
CA ALA A 643 -3.10 -1.22 11.81
C ALA A 643 -3.11 -1.20 10.26
N THR A 644 -4.10 -1.85 9.64
CA THR A 644 -4.28 -1.88 8.17
C THR A 644 -5.43 -0.97 7.74
N ARG A 645 -5.39 -0.48 6.49
CA ARG A 645 -6.40 0.47 5.96
C ARG A 645 -7.81 -0.14 5.96
N GLU A 646 -7.90 -1.43 5.60
CA GLU A 646 -9.17 -2.13 5.40
C GLU A 646 -9.90 -2.42 6.70
N VAL A 647 -9.19 -2.89 7.73
CA VAL A 647 -9.77 -3.10 9.07
C VAL A 647 -10.31 -1.78 9.62
N LEU A 648 -9.58 -0.67 9.47
CA LEU A 648 -10.05 0.66 9.87
C LEU A 648 -11.26 1.17 9.07
N ALA A 649 -11.40 0.75 7.81
CA ALA A 649 -12.54 1.10 6.96
C ALA A 649 -13.79 0.25 7.23
N SER A 650 -13.64 -0.98 7.74
CA SER A 650 -14.78 -1.85 8.05
C SER A 650 -15.42 -1.57 9.42
N LEU A 651 -14.65 -1.08 10.41
CA LEU A 651 -15.13 -0.85 11.80
C LEU A 651 -16.54 -0.24 11.89
N PRO A 652 -16.89 0.83 11.13
CA PRO A 652 -18.20 1.46 11.26
C PRO A 652 -19.34 0.58 10.79
N ASN A 653 -19.15 -0.24 9.75
CA ASN A 653 -20.15 -1.19 9.28
C ASN A 653 -20.40 -2.27 10.34
N VAL A 654 -19.33 -2.77 10.98
CA VAL A 654 -19.42 -3.72 12.09
C VAL A 654 -20.21 -3.10 13.26
N PHE A 655 -19.91 -1.85 13.64
CA PHE A 655 -20.62 -1.17 14.73
C PHE A 655 -22.10 -0.90 14.39
N SER A 656 -22.41 -0.47 13.16
CA SER A 656 -23.78 -0.26 12.70
C SER A 656 -24.60 -1.56 12.72
N ALA A 657 -24.04 -2.69 12.28
CA ALA A 657 -24.70 -3.99 12.38
C ALA A 657 -24.94 -4.41 13.85
N LEU A 658 -23.92 -4.30 14.70
CA LEU A 658 -24.02 -4.69 16.12
C LEU A 658 -24.96 -3.79 16.93
N CYS A 659 -25.15 -2.52 16.52
CA CYS A 659 -26.02 -1.56 17.19
C CYS A 659 -27.49 -1.55 16.69
N LEU A 660 -27.89 -2.46 15.79
CA LEU A 660 -29.27 -2.53 15.27
C LEU A 660 -30.34 -2.81 16.34
N ASN A 661 -29.95 -3.26 17.54
CA ASN A 661 -30.88 -3.44 18.67
C ASN A 661 -30.37 -2.79 19.97
N ALA A 662 -31.29 -2.54 20.90
CA ALA A 662 -31.00 -1.82 22.15
C ALA A 662 -29.98 -2.53 23.07
N ARG A 663 -29.89 -3.86 23.02
CA ARG A 663 -28.92 -4.66 23.79
C ARG A 663 -27.51 -4.47 23.25
N GLY A 664 -27.33 -4.58 21.93
CA GLY A 664 -26.04 -4.35 21.26
C GLY A 664 -25.55 -2.92 21.44
N LEU A 665 -26.47 -1.94 21.37
CA LEU A 665 -26.18 -0.55 21.70
C LEU A 665 -25.70 -0.36 23.14
N GLN A 666 -26.33 -1.01 24.13
CA GLN A 666 -25.90 -0.96 25.53
C GLN A 666 -24.51 -1.57 25.71
N SER A 667 -24.23 -2.73 25.11
CA SER A 667 -22.90 -3.36 25.11
C SER A 667 -21.84 -2.48 24.43
N PHE A 668 -22.18 -1.83 23.32
CA PHE A 668 -21.31 -0.89 22.60
C PHE A 668 -20.96 0.32 23.46
N VAL A 669 -21.95 0.98 24.09
CA VAL A 669 -21.74 2.14 24.97
C VAL A 669 -20.91 1.76 26.21
N ALA A 670 -21.16 0.59 26.81
CA ALA A 670 -20.38 0.10 27.96
C ALA A 670 -18.88 -0.01 27.67
N CYS A 671 -18.49 -0.28 26.41
CA CYS A 671 -17.10 -0.36 25.97
C CYS A 671 -16.40 1.01 25.75
N LYS A 672 -17.07 2.15 25.98
CA LYS A 672 -16.53 3.52 25.78
C LYS A 672 -15.88 3.73 24.39
N PRO A 673 -16.62 3.48 23.30
CA PRO A 673 -16.05 3.17 21.98
C PRO A 673 -15.22 4.31 21.39
N PHE A 674 -15.71 5.54 21.52
CA PHE A 674 -15.14 6.72 20.87
C PHE A 674 -13.72 7.06 21.36
N GLU A 675 -13.41 6.84 22.65
CA GLU A 675 -12.10 7.20 23.20
C GLU A 675 -10.96 6.38 22.57
N LYS A 676 -11.19 5.09 22.29
CA LYS A 676 -10.19 4.25 21.62
C LYS A 676 -10.23 4.41 20.11
N LEU A 677 -11.43 4.42 19.52
CA LEU A 677 -11.62 4.54 18.07
C LEU A 677 -10.98 5.82 17.50
N PHE A 678 -11.14 6.96 18.18
CA PHE A 678 -10.61 8.23 17.69
C PHE A 678 -9.11 8.41 17.97
N ARG A 679 -8.57 7.76 19.00
CA ARG A 679 -7.13 7.75 19.31
C ARG A 679 -6.29 7.13 18.19
N VAL A 680 -6.88 6.27 17.36
CA VAL A 680 -6.27 5.73 16.12
C VAL A 680 -5.76 6.85 15.19
N LEU A 681 -6.51 7.96 15.05
CA LEU A 681 -6.15 9.10 14.17
C LEU A 681 -4.87 9.83 14.61
N VAL A 682 -4.44 9.59 15.86
CA VAL A 682 -3.37 10.26 16.60
C VAL A 682 -2.25 9.28 17.03
N SER A 683 -2.38 7.97 16.75
CA SER A 683 -1.31 6.99 17.03
C SER A 683 -0.27 6.96 15.90
N PRO A 684 1.04 6.85 16.22
CA PRO A 684 2.09 6.70 15.21
C PRO A 684 2.02 5.36 14.46
N GLU A 685 1.43 4.32 15.06
CA GLU A 685 1.37 2.96 14.48
C GLU A 685 0.41 2.88 13.29
N TYR A 686 -0.70 3.62 13.36
CA TYR A 686 -1.76 3.64 12.35
C TYR A 686 -1.55 4.76 11.31
N LEU A 687 -0.57 5.64 11.54
CA LEU A 687 -0.19 6.71 10.61
C LEU A 687 0.17 6.22 9.19
N PRO A 688 0.79 5.04 8.97
CA PRO A 688 0.98 4.48 7.63
C PRO A 688 -0.34 4.15 6.92
N ALA A 689 -1.35 3.64 7.64
CA ALA A 689 -2.66 3.33 7.08
C ALA A 689 -3.51 4.58 6.80
N MET A 690 -3.33 5.64 7.59
CA MET A 690 -3.99 6.95 7.37
C MET A 690 -3.35 7.76 6.23
N ARG A 691 -2.07 7.54 5.91
CA ARG A 691 -1.34 8.33 4.89
C ARG A 691 -1.67 7.86 3.47
N ARG A 692 -2.26 8.75 2.66
CA ARG A 692 -2.53 8.55 1.23
C ARG A 692 -1.25 8.16 0.45
N ARG A 693 -1.21 6.95 -0.14
CA ARG A 693 -0.20 6.57 -1.16
C ARG A 693 -0.32 7.50 -2.38
N ARG A 694 0.75 7.65 -3.16
CA ARG A 694 0.79 8.56 -4.34
C ARG A 694 0.11 8.02 -5.61
N SER A 695 -0.58 6.90 -5.54
CA SER A 695 -1.47 6.39 -6.59
C SER A 695 -2.76 7.21 -6.67
N SER A 696 -3.45 7.13 -7.80
CA SER A 696 -4.62 7.96 -8.17
C SER A 696 -5.95 7.55 -7.51
N ASP A 697 -5.91 6.76 -6.43
CA ASP A 697 -7.09 6.12 -5.86
C ASP A 697 -8.08 7.12 -5.21
N PRO A 698 -9.37 7.07 -5.56
CA PRO A 698 -10.44 7.73 -4.81
C PRO A 698 -10.56 7.19 -3.38
N ILE A 699 -10.25 5.91 -3.17
CA ILE A 699 -10.32 5.16 -1.90
C ILE A 699 -9.16 5.53 -0.93
N GLY A 700 -8.33 6.52 -1.29
CA GLY A 700 -7.10 6.89 -0.58
C GLY A 700 -7.28 7.79 0.66
N ASP A 701 -8.40 7.70 1.39
CA ASP A 701 -8.70 8.60 2.50
C ASP A 701 -9.43 7.94 3.69
N ALA A 702 -8.72 7.06 4.41
CA ALA A 702 -9.26 6.28 5.52
C ALA A 702 -9.93 7.12 6.63
N ALA A 703 -9.39 8.31 6.92
CA ALA A 703 -9.95 9.20 7.94
C ALA A 703 -11.33 9.78 7.52
N SER A 704 -11.49 10.15 6.24
CA SER A 704 -12.78 10.60 5.70
C SER A 704 -13.80 9.46 5.63
N ASN A 705 -13.37 8.25 5.27
CA ASN A 705 -14.24 7.06 5.24
C ASN A 705 -14.76 6.70 6.64
N LEU A 706 -13.85 6.68 7.63
CA LEU A 706 -14.19 6.50 9.04
C LEU A 706 -15.17 7.59 9.52
N GLY A 707 -14.99 8.85 9.09
CA GLY A 707 -15.89 9.95 9.42
C GLY A 707 -17.29 9.78 8.84
N ASN A 708 -17.39 9.49 7.54
CA ASN A 708 -18.68 9.31 6.86
C ASN A 708 -19.55 8.22 7.50
N ALA A 709 -18.96 7.07 7.86
CA ALA A 709 -19.73 5.97 8.42
C ALA A 709 -19.94 6.09 9.95
N MET A 710 -19.13 6.89 10.66
CA MET A 710 -19.46 7.34 12.03
C MET A 710 -20.64 8.31 12.05
N ASP A 711 -20.74 9.20 11.06
CA ASP A 711 -21.91 10.06 10.84
C ASP A 711 -23.18 9.24 10.53
N GLU A 712 -23.04 8.19 9.70
CA GLU A 712 -24.13 7.24 9.41
C GLU A 712 -24.60 6.49 10.68
N LEU A 713 -23.68 5.98 11.51
CA LEU A 713 -24.00 5.40 12.82
C LEU A 713 -24.72 6.41 13.75
N MET A 714 -24.30 7.68 13.76
CA MET A 714 -24.95 8.74 14.54
C MET A 714 -26.34 9.11 14.03
N ARG A 715 -26.63 8.93 12.72
CA ARG A 715 -27.97 9.11 12.14
C ARG A 715 -28.89 7.94 12.49
N HIS A 716 -28.41 6.71 12.36
CA HIS A 716 -29.19 5.51 12.70
C HIS A 716 -29.47 5.41 14.20
N GLN A 717 -28.53 5.86 15.05
CA GLN A 717 -28.70 5.87 16.50
C GLN A 717 -28.43 7.25 17.14
N PRO A 718 -29.40 8.19 17.07
CA PRO A 718 -29.23 9.57 17.53
C PRO A 718 -28.86 9.74 19.02
N SER A 719 -29.08 8.72 19.87
CA SER A 719 -28.65 8.77 21.27
C SER A 719 -27.12 8.85 21.43
N LEU A 720 -26.36 8.27 20.48
CA LEU A 720 -24.89 8.29 20.50
C LEU A 720 -24.31 9.68 20.16
N ARG A 721 -25.10 10.56 19.54
CA ARG A 721 -24.64 11.84 18.99
C ARG A 721 -23.95 12.73 20.03
N THR A 722 -24.50 12.79 21.24
CA THR A 722 -23.96 13.61 22.34
C THR A 722 -22.56 13.15 22.74
N ASP A 723 -22.39 11.84 22.94
CA ASP A 723 -21.15 11.24 23.45
C ASP A 723 -20.07 11.17 22.35
N ALA A 724 -20.47 10.88 21.11
CA ALA A 724 -19.59 10.97 19.95
C ALA A 724 -19.06 12.40 19.75
N THR A 725 -19.94 13.40 19.88
CA THR A 725 -19.55 14.83 19.79
C THR A 725 -18.59 15.22 20.92
N ALA A 726 -18.86 14.77 22.15
CA ALA A 726 -17.98 15.03 23.30
C ALA A 726 -16.58 14.43 23.09
N ALA A 727 -16.51 13.21 22.55
CA ALA A 727 -15.24 12.56 22.23
C ALA A 727 -14.50 13.22 21.04
N ILE A 728 -15.22 13.73 20.02
CA ILE A 728 -14.60 14.57 18.97
C ILE A 728 -13.98 15.82 19.58
N ILE A 729 -14.68 16.50 20.50
CA ILE A 729 -14.18 17.71 21.15
C ILE A 729 -12.95 17.40 22.01
N LYS A 730 -12.97 16.30 22.78
CA LYS A 730 -11.82 15.80 23.54
C LYS A 730 -10.61 15.53 22.64
N LEU A 731 -10.80 14.93 21.47
CA LEU A 731 -9.74 14.68 20.49
C LEU A 731 -9.10 15.98 19.96
N LEU A 732 -9.91 17.03 19.74
CA LEU A 732 -9.41 18.37 19.37
C LEU A 732 -8.66 19.04 20.53
N GLU A 733 -9.07 18.81 21.77
CA GLU A 733 -8.35 19.27 22.97
C GLU A 733 -7.02 18.52 23.16
N GLU A 734 -6.96 17.22 22.89
CA GLU A 734 -5.72 16.42 22.89
C GLU A 734 -4.72 16.89 21.80
N LEU A 735 -5.21 17.22 20.59
CA LEU A 735 -4.40 17.91 19.58
C LEU A 735 -3.88 19.27 20.07
N CYS A 736 -4.73 20.06 20.75
CA CYS A 736 -4.32 21.34 21.32
C CYS A 736 -3.29 21.17 22.45
N ALA A 737 -3.37 20.11 23.25
CA ALA A 737 -2.40 19.81 24.29
C ALA A 737 -1.02 19.46 23.70
N MET A 738 -0.95 18.54 22.73
CA MET A 738 0.30 18.23 22.02
C MET A 738 0.87 19.44 21.26
N GLY A 739 0.00 20.30 20.72
CA GLY A 739 0.37 21.54 20.06
C GLY A 739 0.89 22.65 20.98
N ARG A 740 0.73 22.52 22.30
CA ARG A 740 1.14 23.51 23.32
C ARG A 740 2.25 23.03 24.25
N ASP A 741 2.43 21.73 24.43
CA ASP A 741 3.44 21.15 25.32
C ASP A 741 4.87 21.42 24.81
N PRO A 742 5.74 22.14 25.56
CA PRO A 742 7.11 22.46 25.13
C PRO A 742 8.05 21.27 24.95
N ARG A 743 7.63 20.06 25.38
CA ARG A 743 8.38 18.81 25.21
C ARG A 743 8.31 18.25 23.78
N TYR A 744 7.31 18.64 23.00
CA TYR A 744 7.13 18.17 21.63
C TYR A 744 7.69 19.14 20.57
N ILE A 745 8.16 18.59 19.46
CA ILE A 745 8.47 19.32 18.22
C ILE A 745 7.69 18.67 17.08
N CYS A 746 7.08 19.46 16.19
CA CYS A 746 6.46 18.91 14.99
C CYS A 746 7.53 18.31 14.06
N SER A 747 7.50 16.99 13.84
CA SER A 747 8.36 16.33 12.87
C SER A 747 7.98 16.78 11.45
N ARG A 748 8.89 17.42 10.73
CA ARG A 748 8.67 17.73 9.30
C ARG A 748 8.65 16.41 8.51
N PRO A 749 7.65 16.17 7.64
CA PRO A 749 7.77 15.13 6.61
C PRO A 749 9.03 15.42 5.79
N THR A 750 9.85 14.41 5.52
CA THR A 750 11.07 14.58 4.71
C THR A 750 10.69 14.93 3.28
N ALA A 751 10.69 16.22 2.96
CA ALA A 751 10.51 16.72 1.61
C ALA A 751 11.63 16.18 0.72
N LYS A 752 11.31 15.16 -0.07
CA LYS A 752 12.18 14.76 -1.19
C LYS A 752 12.35 15.97 -2.10
N PRO A 753 13.58 16.28 -2.58
CA PRO A 753 13.76 17.35 -3.55
C PRO A 753 12.91 17.05 -4.79
N GLU A 754 12.17 18.06 -5.25
CA GLU A 754 11.41 17.96 -6.49
C GLU A 754 12.39 17.95 -7.67
N VAL A 755 12.62 16.77 -8.25
CA VAL A 755 13.28 16.65 -9.54
C VAL A 755 12.31 17.16 -10.59
N VAL A 756 12.56 18.37 -11.09
CA VAL A 756 11.73 19.01 -12.13
C VAL A 756 11.99 18.32 -13.48
N THR A 757 11.33 17.19 -13.72
CA THR A 757 11.24 16.61 -15.07
C THR A 757 10.38 17.52 -15.94
N ALA A 758 11.02 18.21 -16.89
CA ALA A 758 10.35 19.12 -17.81
C ALA A 758 9.25 18.39 -18.61
N ALA A 759 8.10 19.04 -18.80
CA ALA A 759 6.99 18.47 -19.54
C ALA A 759 7.31 18.38 -21.04
N VAL A 760 7.32 17.15 -21.58
CA VAL A 760 7.28 16.93 -23.03
C VAL A 760 5.81 16.79 -23.43
N THR A 761 5.28 17.81 -24.12
CA THR A 761 3.92 17.80 -24.66
C THR A 761 3.71 16.61 -25.58
N ARG A 762 2.69 15.79 -25.32
CA ARG A 762 2.16 14.82 -26.29
C ARG A 762 0.77 15.22 -26.74
N ILE A 763 0.57 15.15 -28.06
CA ILE A 763 -0.65 15.56 -28.75
C ILE A 763 -1.74 14.52 -28.52
N ALA A 764 -2.96 14.96 -28.25
CA ALA A 764 -4.12 14.08 -28.18
C ALA A 764 -4.56 13.67 -29.59
N ASN A 765 -4.82 12.37 -29.80
CA ASN A 765 -5.56 11.92 -30.98
C ASN A 765 -6.41 10.68 -30.66
N VAL A 766 -7.73 10.92 -30.61
CA VAL A 766 -8.80 10.12 -31.22
C VAL A 766 -8.69 8.58 -31.10
N SER A 767 -9.47 8.05 -30.14
CA SER A 767 -10.18 6.76 -30.12
C SER A 767 -9.69 5.59 -31.00
N ASN A 768 -9.52 4.44 -30.37
CA ASN A 768 -10.02 3.18 -30.92
C ASN A 768 -10.68 2.36 -29.79
N ASP A 769 -11.72 1.60 -30.13
CA ASP A 769 -12.59 0.89 -29.17
C ASP A 769 -12.48 -0.63 -29.39
N ALA A 770 -11.98 -1.34 -28.37
CA ALA A 770 -11.92 -2.80 -28.29
C ALA A 770 -11.59 -3.19 -26.84
N GLY A 771 -12.37 -4.10 -26.24
CA GLY A 771 -12.22 -4.45 -24.82
C GLY A 771 -10.96 -5.25 -24.49
N SER A 772 -10.34 -4.93 -23.36
CA SER A 772 -9.42 -5.80 -22.62
C SER A 772 -10.13 -6.24 -21.33
N SER A 773 -10.23 -7.55 -21.11
CA SER A 773 -10.95 -8.13 -19.96
C SER A 773 -9.95 -8.61 -18.91
N ASP A 774 -9.14 -7.69 -18.39
CA ASP A 774 -8.15 -7.97 -17.35
C ASP A 774 -8.81 -7.97 -15.95
N GLU A 775 -9.46 -9.08 -15.58
CA GLU A 775 -9.90 -9.37 -14.20
C GLU A 775 -9.06 -10.48 -13.54
N GLU A 776 -7.73 -10.40 -13.66
CA GLU A 776 -6.78 -11.15 -12.81
C GLU A 776 -5.66 -10.24 -12.22
N GLU A 777 -6.04 -9.10 -11.61
CA GLU A 777 -5.22 -8.55 -10.50
C GLU A 777 -5.62 -9.29 -9.20
N ASP A 778 -4.84 -10.32 -8.86
CA ASP A 778 -5.02 -11.21 -7.70
C ASP A 778 -4.94 -10.41 -6.38
N ASP A 779 -6.07 -10.27 -5.67
CA ASP A 779 -6.29 -9.42 -4.48
C ASP A 779 -5.65 -10.04 -3.21
N ASP A 780 -4.33 -10.25 -3.28
CA ASP A 780 -3.53 -11.07 -2.36
C ASP A 780 -2.25 -10.36 -1.87
N ASP A 781 -2.24 -9.01 -1.92
CA ASP A 781 -1.16 -8.10 -1.51
C ASP A 781 -1.28 -7.57 -0.05
N ASP A 782 -1.93 -8.33 0.86
CA ASP A 782 -1.81 -8.12 2.32
C ASP A 782 -1.63 -9.44 3.09
N THR A 783 -0.49 -10.09 2.87
CA THR A 783 0.00 -11.21 3.69
C THR A 783 1.16 -10.79 4.60
N GLY A 784 0.83 -10.44 5.84
CA GLY A 784 1.73 -10.61 7.00
C GLY A 784 3.01 -9.76 7.01
N SER A 785 2.89 -8.42 7.11
CA SER A 785 4.04 -7.54 7.39
C SER A 785 3.66 -6.29 8.20
N THR A 786 3.11 -6.48 9.40
CA THR A 786 2.92 -5.39 10.39
C THR A 786 4.11 -5.39 11.37
N PRO A 787 4.89 -4.30 11.49
CA PRO A 787 6.10 -4.29 12.32
C PRO A 787 5.77 -4.19 13.82
N VAL A 788 6.26 -5.14 14.62
CA VAL A 788 6.00 -5.19 16.07
C VAL A 788 7.21 -4.67 16.83
N GLN A 789 7.23 -3.35 17.09
CA GLN A 789 8.33 -2.70 17.82
C GLN A 789 8.28 -2.99 19.33
N GLY A 790 8.68 -4.20 19.71
CA GLY A 790 9.05 -4.52 21.09
C GLY A 790 10.31 -3.75 21.52
N PRO A 791 10.38 -3.21 22.76
CA PRO A 791 11.53 -2.44 23.22
C PRO A 791 12.74 -3.35 23.48
N LEU A 792 13.82 -3.17 22.71
CA LEU A 792 15.07 -3.91 22.90
C LEU A 792 15.79 -3.53 24.20
N PRO A 793 16.48 -4.50 24.86
CA PRO A 793 17.09 -4.30 26.18
C PRO A 793 18.37 -3.48 26.11
N LYS A 794 18.65 -2.73 27.19
CA LYS A 794 19.89 -1.97 27.35
C LYS A 794 21.04 -2.89 27.80
N THR A 795 22.00 -3.16 26.93
CA THR A 795 23.28 -3.77 27.32
C THR A 795 24.13 -2.77 28.11
N GLN A 796 24.68 -3.22 29.24
CA GLN A 796 25.59 -2.43 30.07
C GLN A 796 27.00 -2.42 29.47
N SER A 797 27.72 -1.31 29.66
CA SER A 797 29.18 -1.31 29.67
C SER A 797 29.70 -0.24 30.63
N ASP A 798 30.23 -0.66 31.78
CA ASP A 798 30.79 0.23 32.78
C ASP A 798 32.17 0.76 32.37
N ARG A 799 32.40 2.06 32.57
CA ARG A 799 33.72 2.60 32.96
C ARG A 799 33.56 3.94 33.66
N SER A 800 34.30 4.12 34.75
CA SER A 800 34.03 5.11 35.80
C SER A 800 35.07 6.23 35.87
N SER A 801 34.59 7.47 35.87
CA SER A 801 35.22 8.63 36.52
C SER A 801 34.26 9.82 36.44
N GLY A 802 33.97 10.48 37.57
CA GLY A 802 32.97 11.55 37.64
C GLY A 802 33.55 12.94 37.94
N MET A 803 32.78 13.97 37.57
CA MET A 803 32.75 15.29 38.21
C MET A 803 31.40 15.93 37.89
N ASP A 804 30.76 16.60 38.85
CA ASP A 804 29.45 17.23 38.64
C ASP A 804 29.51 18.50 37.79
N SER A 805 28.60 18.62 36.83
CA SER A 805 28.24 19.91 36.22
C SER A 805 26.80 19.88 35.70
N ASN A 806 25.95 20.78 36.21
CA ASN A 806 24.53 20.87 35.83
C ASN A 806 24.34 21.19 34.33
N GLY A 807 23.52 20.40 33.64
CA GLY A 807 23.15 20.61 32.24
C GLY A 807 21.84 19.92 31.85
N THR A 808 20.70 20.59 32.08
CA THR A 808 19.36 20.05 31.80
C THR A 808 19.00 20.07 30.31
N ASN A 809 19.61 19.19 29.52
CA ASN A 809 19.22 18.95 28.13
C ASN A 809 18.11 17.88 28.05
N SER A 810 16.86 18.29 28.22
CA SER A 810 15.70 17.43 27.95
C SER A 810 15.58 17.18 26.44
N SER A 811 15.76 15.93 26.00
CA SER A 811 15.54 15.52 24.61
C SER A 811 14.07 15.70 24.23
N LYS A 812 13.77 16.70 23.38
CA LYS A 812 12.41 16.97 22.89
C LYS A 812 11.94 15.84 21.97
N THR A 813 10.70 15.40 22.14
CA THR A 813 10.11 14.29 21.37
C THR A 813 9.50 14.79 20.07
N ALA A 814 9.85 14.16 18.94
CA ALA A 814 9.31 14.51 17.63
C ALA A 814 7.92 13.87 17.41
N VAL A 815 6.93 14.66 16.97
CA VAL A 815 5.53 14.23 16.78
C VAL A 815 5.01 14.70 15.41
N PRO A 816 4.32 13.86 14.61
CA PRO A 816 3.80 14.24 13.28
C PRO A 816 2.49 15.03 13.37
N LEU A 817 2.50 16.12 14.14
CA LEU A 817 1.33 16.93 14.49
C LEU A 817 0.53 17.43 13.27
N VAL A 818 1.21 17.82 12.19
CA VAL A 818 0.56 18.28 10.94
C VAL A 818 -0.22 17.16 10.21
N ASP A 819 0.23 15.90 10.33
CA ASP A 819 -0.51 14.75 9.78
C ASP A 819 -1.68 14.37 10.70
N TYR A 820 -1.49 14.38 12.03
CA TYR A 820 -2.58 14.10 12.98
C TYR A 820 -3.72 15.11 12.86
N ILE A 821 -3.41 16.41 12.75
CA ILE A 821 -4.43 17.43 12.50
C ILE A 821 -5.10 17.20 11.13
N LEU A 822 -4.39 16.75 10.09
CA LEU A 822 -4.99 16.47 8.79
C LEU A 822 -5.98 15.29 8.87
N ASN A 823 -5.59 14.20 9.53
CA ASN A 823 -6.44 13.03 9.75
C ASN A 823 -7.72 13.44 10.50
N VAL A 824 -7.57 14.13 11.63
CA VAL A 824 -8.70 14.54 12.48
C VAL A 824 -9.60 15.57 11.77
N MET A 825 -9.04 16.53 11.04
CA MET A 825 -9.85 17.49 10.28
C MET A 825 -10.65 16.84 9.16
N ARG A 826 -10.10 15.83 8.48
CA ARG A 826 -10.85 15.05 7.47
C ARG A 826 -11.97 14.22 8.08
N PHE A 827 -11.68 13.53 9.17
CA PHE A 827 -12.66 12.78 9.96
C PHE A 827 -13.82 13.68 10.43
N VAL A 828 -13.50 14.89 10.95
CA VAL A 828 -14.50 15.86 11.41
C VAL A 828 -15.25 16.52 10.24
N ASP A 829 -14.61 16.87 9.13
CA ASP A 829 -15.30 17.48 7.98
C ASP A 829 -16.27 16.48 7.32
N ALA A 830 -15.92 15.18 7.25
CA ALA A 830 -16.84 14.16 6.79
C ALA A 830 -18.14 14.12 7.64
N ILE A 831 -18.02 14.15 8.97
CA ILE A 831 -19.18 14.17 9.89
C ILE A 831 -19.98 15.48 9.82
N LEU A 832 -19.32 16.61 9.59
CA LEU A 832 -19.95 17.94 9.65
C LEU A 832 -20.32 18.54 8.28
N SER A 833 -20.01 17.88 7.15
CA SER A 833 -20.31 18.39 5.81
C SER A 833 -21.32 17.55 5.00
N ASN A 834 -21.41 16.24 5.25
CA ASN A 834 -22.13 15.30 4.38
C ASN A 834 -23.66 15.25 4.63
N ASN A 835 -24.31 16.39 4.90
CA ASN A 835 -25.64 16.38 5.51
C ASN A 835 -26.67 17.37 4.89
N SER A 836 -27.93 16.93 4.89
CA SER A 836 -29.14 17.71 4.59
C SER A 836 -29.80 18.31 5.83
N THR A 837 -29.39 17.90 7.03
CA THR A 837 -29.78 18.48 8.33
C THR A 837 -28.55 19.06 9.03
N ASP A 838 -28.75 20.00 9.96
CA ASP A 838 -27.68 20.73 10.65
C ASP A 838 -27.45 20.27 12.11
N ASP A 839 -28.12 19.20 12.53
CA ASP A 839 -28.13 18.66 13.89
C ASP A 839 -26.73 18.37 14.46
N HIS A 840 -25.82 17.80 13.66
CA HIS A 840 -24.46 17.46 14.11
C HIS A 840 -23.61 18.72 14.33
N CYS A 841 -23.74 19.71 13.44
CA CYS A 841 -23.11 21.03 13.58
C CYS A 841 -23.68 21.80 14.79
N ARG A 842 -24.99 21.79 15.00
CA ARG A 842 -25.64 22.41 16.18
C ARG A 842 -25.14 21.81 17.48
N GLU A 843 -25.03 20.47 17.56
CA GLU A 843 -24.57 19.78 18.76
C GLU A 843 -23.08 20.08 19.05
N PHE A 844 -22.23 20.08 18.02
CA PHE A 844 -20.81 20.47 18.14
C PHE A 844 -20.65 21.91 18.65
N VAL A 845 -21.47 22.86 18.17
CA VAL A 845 -21.46 24.24 18.66
C VAL A 845 -22.04 24.34 20.08
N ARG A 846 -23.10 23.59 20.41
CA ARG A 846 -23.71 23.53 21.76
C ARG A 846 -22.71 23.07 22.81
N GLN A 847 -21.87 22.08 22.48
CA GLN A 847 -20.79 21.59 23.33
C GLN A 847 -19.50 22.45 23.30
N LYS A 848 -19.51 23.60 22.61
CA LYS A 848 -18.39 24.55 22.46
C LYS A 848 -17.20 24.06 21.63
N GLY A 849 -17.36 23.05 20.77
CA GLY A 849 -16.29 22.47 19.94
C GLY A 849 -15.56 23.47 19.02
N LEU A 850 -16.18 24.62 18.73
CA LEU A 850 -15.52 25.74 18.04
C LEU A 850 -14.26 26.26 18.75
N VAL A 851 -14.17 26.15 20.08
CA VAL A 851 -13.02 26.68 20.85
C VAL A 851 -11.74 25.90 20.55
N PRO A 852 -11.65 24.56 20.74
CA PRO A 852 -10.47 23.81 20.35
C PRO A 852 -10.26 23.79 18.83
N LEU A 853 -11.33 23.79 18.01
CA LEU A 853 -11.21 23.89 16.54
C LEU A 853 -10.50 25.18 16.11
N MET A 854 -10.86 26.34 16.66
CA MET A 854 -10.19 27.61 16.35
C MET A 854 -8.78 27.66 16.94
N ALA A 855 -8.57 27.11 18.14
CA ALA A 855 -7.25 27.07 18.77
C ALA A 855 -6.19 26.33 17.95
N ILE A 856 -6.57 25.34 17.13
CA ILE A 856 -5.67 24.60 16.24
C ILE A 856 -4.89 25.53 15.30
N LEU A 857 -5.51 26.61 14.80
CA LEU A 857 -4.88 27.54 13.87
C LEU A 857 -3.74 28.37 14.50
N GLY A 858 -3.63 28.39 15.84
CA GLY A 858 -2.64 29.17 16.59
C GLY A 858 -1.72 28.36 17.51
N LEU A 859 -1.54 27.06 17.27
CA LEU A 859 -0.73 26.20 18.15
C LEU A 859 0.79 26.50 18.02
N PRO A 860 1.53 26.74 19.12
CA PRO A 860 2.93 27.18 19.09
C PRO A 860 3.93 26.14 18.58
N ASN A 861 3.57 24.84 18.58
CA ASN A 861 4.41 23.76 18.06
C ASN A 861 4.23 23.53 16.53
N LEU A 862 3.40 24.32 15.84
CA LEU A 862 3.23 24.23 14.39
C LEU A 862 4.38 24.90 13.62
N PRO A 863 4.77 24.37 12.44
CA PRO A 863 5.81 24.98 11.64
C PRO A 863 5.31 26.26 10.94
N ILE A 864 6.24 27.17 10.63
CA ILE A 864 5.92 28.50 10.07
C ILE A 864 5.23 28.43 8.69
N ASP A 865 5.37 27.31 7.96
CA ASP A 865 4.70 27.05 6.68
C ASP A 865 3.34 26.34 6.81
N PHE A 866 2.86 26.03 8.02
CA PHE A 866 1.52 25.47 8.28
C PHE A 866 0.38 26.14 7.47
N PRO A 867 0.29 27.48 7.34
CA PRO A 867 -0.81 28.14 6.63
C PRO A 867 -0.90 27.81 5.12
N VAL A 868 0.18 27.30 4.50
CA VAL A 868 0.16 26.85 3.09
C VAL A 868 0.01 25.32 2.96
N THR A 869 -0.11 24.59 4.06
CA THR A 869 -0.35 23.14 4.04
C THR A 869 -1.82 22.80 3.74
N PRO A 870 -2.11 21.62 3.17
CA PRO A 870 -3.47 21.08 3.08
C PRO A 870 -4.16 20.97 4.45
N THR A 871 -3.39 20.80 5.53
CA THR A 871 -3.91 20.74 6.90
C THR A 871 -4.61 22.04 7.32
N CYS A 872 -4.04 23.21 7.05
CA CYS A 872 -4.70 24.48 7.32
C CYS A 872 -5.96 24.68 6.44
N GLN A 873 -5.96 24.14 5.22
CA GLN A 873 -7.14 24.15 4.35
C GLN A 873 -8.25 23.23 4.89
N ALA A 874 -7.91 22.07 5.47
CA ALA A 874 -8.87 21.16 6.09
C ALA A 874 -9.57 21.80 7.32
N VAL A 875 -8.82 22.45 8.22
CA VAL A 875 -9.42 23.25 9.33
C VAL A 875 -10.36 24.32 8.77
N SER A 876 -9.96 24.98 7.69
CA SER A 876 -10.76 26.01 7.01
C SER A 876 -12.02 25.46 6.34
N SER A 877 -12.00 24.19 5.91
CA SER A 877 -13.13 23.46 5.35
C SER A 877 -14.18 23.17 6.43
N VAL A 878 -13.78 22.56 7.55
CA VAL A 878 -14.68 22.31 8.71
C VAL A 878 -15.39 23.60 9.17
N CYS A 879 -14.65 24.71 9.31
CA CYS A 879 -15.23 26.00 9.68
C CYS A 879 -16.28 26.49 8.67
N LYS A 880 -16.07 26.21 7.38
CA LYS A 880 -16.98 26.57 6.29
C LYS A 880 -18.20 25.65 6.22
N SER A 881 -18.03 24.35 6.48
CA SER A 881 -19.11 23.36 6.56
C SER A 881 -20.09 23.74 7.67
N ILE A 882 -19.60 23.98 8.88
CA ILE A 882 -20.41 24.42 10.03
C ILE A 882 -21.19 25.71 9.71
N LEU A 883 -20.54 26.73 9.14
CA LEU A 883 -21.22 28.00 8.84
C LEU A 883 -22.28 27.85 7.74
N ASN A 884 -22.00 27.16 6.62
CA ASN A 884 -22.97 27.08 5.51
C ASN A 884 -24.16 26.15 5.81
N LEU A 885 -23.99 25.15 6.68
CA LEU A 885 -25.06 24.21 7.04
C LEU A 885 -25.88 24.73 8.24
N ALA A 886 -25.26 24.91 9.41
CA ALA A 886 -25.97 25.34 10.61
C ALA A 886 -26.22 26.86 10.70
N HIS A 887 -25.71 27.65 9.75
CA HIS A 887 -25.82 29.11 9.75
C HIS A 887 -25.23 29.76 11.01
N GLU A 888 -24.34 29.06 11.72
CA GLU A 888 -23.92 29.38 13.09
C GLU A 888 -22.95 30.58 13.17
N PRO A 889 -23.40 31.77 13.65
CA PRO A 889 -22.59 32.98 13.66
C PRO A 889 -21.38 32.91 14.61
N GLN A 890 -21.36 31.92 15.51
CA GLN A 890 -20.28 31.74 16.48
C GLN A 890 -18.94 31.41 15.82
N VAL A 891 -18.92 30.77 14.65
CA VAL A 891 -17.70 30.49 13.87
C VAL A 891 -16.90 31.77 13.64
N LEU A 892 -17.58 32.82 13.13
CA LEU A 892 -16.98 34.12 12.86
C LEU A 892 -16.58 34.85 14.15
N LYS A 893 -17.42 34.78 15.20
CA LYS A 893 -17.13 35.43 16.48
C LYS A 893 -15.87 34.86 17.14
N GLN A 894 -15.72 33.54 17.20
CA GLN A 894 -14.55 32.89 17.82
C GLN A 894 -13.28 33.12 16.98
N GLY A 895 -13.37 33.03 15.65
CA GLY A 895 -12.25 33.37 14.76
C GLY A 895 -11.78 34.83 14.91
N LEU A 896 -12.72 35.79 15.11
CA LEU A 896 -12.38 37.19 15.32
C LEU A 896 -11.75 37.44 16.71
N LEU A 897 -12.17 36.71 17.74
CA LEU A 897 -11.57 36.80 19.09
C LEU A 897 -10.10 36.33 19.06
N HIS A 898 -9.83 35.12 18.57
CA HIS A 898 -8.47 34.60 18.52
C HIS A 898 -7.56 35.37 17.55
N LEU A 899 -8.09 35.86 16.42
CA LEU A 899 -7.32 36.75 15.54
C LEU A 899 -7.00 38.10 16.23
N ASN A 900 -7.89 38.63 17.07
CA ASN A 900 -7.60 39.83 17.87
C ASN A 900 -6.49 39.57 18.90
N GLU A 901 -6.51 38.42 19.59
CA GLU A 901 -5.46 38.01 20.55
C GLU A 901 -4.08 37.89 19.86
N VAL A 902 -4.02 37.26 18.68
CA VAL A 902 -2.78 37.15 17.90
C VAL A 902 -2.31 38.51 17.37
N LEU A 903 -3.23 39.39 16.96
CA LEU A 903 -2.89 40.76 16.53
C LEU A 903 -2.32 41.61 17.68
N GLN A 904 -2.79 41.42 18.92
CA GLN A 904 -2.21 42.06 20.11
C GLN A 904 -0.79 41.55 20.39
N CYS A 905 -0.53 40.25 20.21
CA CYS A 905 0.82 39.69 20.31
C CYS A 905 1.77 40.24 19.23
N LEU A 906 1.23 40.61 18.06
CA LEU A 906 1.97 41.21 16.94
C LEU A 906 2.24 42.72 17.09
N GLU A 907 1.81 43.39 18.16
CA GLU A 907 2.06 44.85 18.35
C GLU A 907 3.54 45.23 18.30
N GLN A 908 4.45 44.32 18.67
CA GLN A 908 5.90 44.55 18.62
C GLN A 908 6.38 44.75 17.16
N LEU A 909 5.73 44.10 16.18
CA LEU A 909 6.01 44.24 14.74
C LEU A 909 5.61 45.62 14.18
N HIS A 910 4.86 46.42 14.94
CA HIS A 910 4.50 47.80 14.58
C HIS A 910 5.48 48.84 15.15
N ARG A 911 6.42 48.44 16.01
CA ARG A 911 7.36 49.36 16.67
C ARG A 911 8.64 49.44 15.82
N PRO A 912 9.07 50.63 15.38
CA PRO A 912 10.33 50.78 14.65
C PRO A 912 11.50 50.46 15.57
N VAL A 913 12.52 49.77 15.03
CA VAL A 913 13.76 49.46 15.75
C VAL A 913 14.53 50.77 16.06
N ASP A 914 15.03 50.89 17.28
CA ASP A 914 15.86 52.01 17.74
C ASP A 914 17.13 52.20 16.88
N PRO A 915 17.73 53.40 16.84
CA PRO A 915 18.92 53.68 16.04
C PRO A 915 20.06 52.66 16.27
N PRO A 916 20.66 52.07 15.22
CA PRO A 916 20.64 52.52 13.82
C PRO A 916 19.42 52.11 12.97
N GLY A 917 18.46 51.36 13.53
CA GLY A 917 17.28 50.87 12.81
C GLY A 917 17.54 49.64 11.92
N GLY A 918 16.47 48.93 11.55
CA GLY A 918 16.55 47.69 10.78
C GLY A 918 15.19 46.99 10.62
N SER A 919 15.23 45.68 10.39
CA SER A 919 14.06 44.78 10.35
C SER A 919 13.80 44.19 11.73
N VAL A 920 12.53 44.18 12.16
CA VAL A 920 12.10 43.58 13.44
C VAL A 920 12.22 42.05 13.38
N LEU A 921 11.84 41.44 12.26
CA LEU A 921 11.91 39.98 12.07
C LEU A 921 13.36 39.46 12.04
N LEU A 922 14.30 40.30 11.61
CA LEU A 922 15.71 39.95 11.58
C LEU A 922 16.35 40.03 12.97
N GLU A 923 15.98 41.00 13.81
CA GLU A 923 16.49 41.07 15.19
C GLU A 923 15.98 39.90 16.05
N GLU A 924 14.74 39.45 15.83
CA GLU A 924 14.21 38.23 16.46
C GLU A 924 15.06 37.00 16.08
N LEU A 925 15.31 36.77 14.79
CA LEU A 925 16.10 35.62 14.33
C LEU A 925 17.54 35.64 14.84
N ILE A 926 18.14 36.83 14.95
CA ILE A 926 19.50 37.05 15.47
C ILE A 926 19.57 36.85 16.99
N SER A 927 18.48 37.10 17.71
CA SER A 927 18.39 36.90 19.16
C SER A 927 18.25 35.43 19.57
N ALA A 928 17.96 34.53 18.62
CA ALA A 928 17.79 33.10 18.89
C ALA A 928 19.15 32.39 19.09
N PRO A 929 19.26 31.44 20.04
CA PRO A 929 20.53 30.80 20.39
C PRO A 929 21.10 29.90 19.28
N ASN A 930 20.22 29.21 18.52
CA ASN A 930 20.58 28.39 17.36
C ASN A 930 19.73 28.82 16.15
N MET A 931 20.29 29.59 15.23
CA MET A 931 19.54 30.14 14.08
C MET A 931 18.93 29.08 13.14
N ASN A 932 19.52 27.88 13.05
CA ASN A 932 18.95 26.77 12.27
C ASN A 932 17.67 26.20 12.92
N ASP A 933 17.66 26.08 14.25
CA ASP A 933 16.55 25.52 15.03
C ASP A 933 15.51 26.58 15.42
N ALA A 934 15.86 27.87 15.32
CA ALA A 934 15.02 29.00 15.71
C ALA A 934 13.61 28.99 15.06
N THR A 935 13.50 28.41 13.86
CA THR A 935 12.26 28.25 13.07
C THR A 935 11.43 27.00 13.43
N LEU A 936 11.81 26.28 14.49
CA LEU A 936 11.15 25.06 15.00
C LEU A 936 10.47 25.25 16.37
N SER A 937 10.51 26.46 16.96
CA SER A 937 9.86 26.72 18.24
C SER A 937 9.43 28.18 18.42
N ALA A 938 8.18 28.38 18.82
CA ALA A 938 7.65 29.70 19.20
C ALA A 938 8.37 30.34 20.40
N GLN A 939 9.11 29.55 21.20
CA GLN A 939 9.94 30.10 22.29
C GLN A 939 11.19 30.85 21.78
N THR A 940 11.65 30.56 20.55
CA THR A 940 12.83 31.19 19.96
C THR A 940 12.50 32.23 18.88
N THR A 941 11.33 32.14 18.22
CA THR A 941 10.85 33.13 17.24
C THR A 941 9.34 33.41 17.40
N PRO A 942 8.91 34.03 18.51
CA PRO A 942 7.49 34.22 18.80
C PRO A 942 6.75 35.02 17.72
N LEU A 943 7.31 36.13 17.20
CA LEU A 943 6.65 36.95 16.18
C LEU A 943 6.46 36.20 14.86
N LEU A 944 7.42 35.37 14.44
CA LEU A 944 7.23 34.51 13.26
C LEU A 944 6.13 33.46 13.46
N HIS A 945 5.98 32.90 14.66
CA HIS A 945 4.91 31.95 14.95
C HIS A 945 3.54 32.65 15.08
N TYR A 946 3.47 33.86 15.66
CA TYR A 946 2.26 34.69 15.64
C TYR A 946 1.88 35.17 14.22
N MET A 947 2.85 35.47 13.36
CA MET A 947 2.59 35.74 11.93
C MET A 947 2.01 34.51 11.22
N SER A 948 2.54 33.31 11.51
CA SER A 948 1.99 32.05 10.99
C SER A 948 0.54 31.83 11.46
N ALA A 949 0.27 32.01 12.76
CA ALA A 949 -1.08 31.91 13.31
C ALA A 949 -2.05 32.93 12.68
N ALA A 950 -1.66 34.20 12.56
CA ALA A 950 -2.47 35.22 11.89
C ALA A 950 -2.78 34.83 10.44
N HIS A 951 -1.80 34.31 9.72
CA HIS A 951 -1.96 33.81 8.36
C HIS A 951 -2.95 32.64 8.29
N ALA A 952 -2.89 31.68 9.22
CA ALA A 952 -3.83 30.57 9.31
C ALA A 952 -5.28 31.03 9.52
N TYR A 953 -5.52 31.97 10.46
CA TYR A 953 -6.84 32.59 10.65
C TYR A 953 -7.33 33.35 9.41
N ILE A 954 -6.45 34.08 8.71
CA ILE A 954 -6.79 34.80 7.47
C ILE A 954 -7.17 33.82 6.35
N ILE A 955 -6.44 32.70 6.20
CA ILE A 955 -6.78 31.63 5.25
C ILE A 955 -8.15 31.02 5.58
N MET A 956 -8.46 30.77 6.86
CA MET A 956 -9.79 30.33 7.31
C MET A 956 -10.87 31.35 6.94
N PHE A 957 -10.67 32.63 7.24
CA PHE A 957 -11.62 33.68 6.88
C PHE A 957 -11.83 33.80 5.36
N ILE A 958 -10.80 33.63 4.53
CA ILE A 958 -10.93 33.61 3.08
C ILE A 958 -11.82 32.44 2.63
N HIS A 959 -11.66 31.23 3.17
CA HIS A 959 -12.49 30.07 2.81
C HIS A 959 -13.96 30.26 3.21
N VAL A 960 -14.18 30.71 4.45
CA VAL A 960 -15.50 30.93 5.05
C VAL A 960 -16.25 32.07 4.37
N CYS A 961 -15.60 33.21 4.13
CA CYS A 961 -16.21 34.37 3.46
C CYS A 961 -16.44 34.16 1.95
N ARG A 962 -15.79 33.16 1.34
CA ARG A 962 -15.94 32.81 -0.10
C ARG A 962 -17.18 31.92 -0.29
N THR A 963 -18.37 32.51 -0.09
CA THR A 963 -19.70 31.88 -0.24
C THR A 963 -20.55 32.59 -1.30
N GLY A 964 -21.44 31.83 -1.95
CA GLY A 964 -22.43 32.36 -2.90
C GLY A 964 -23.77 32.75 -2.25
N GLN A 965 -24.08 32.18 -1.08
CA GLN A 965 -25.38 32.34 -0.42
C GLN A 965 -25.60 33.78 0.10
N SER A 966 -26.85 34.24 0.11
CA SER A 966 -27.25 35.58 0.61
C SER A 966 -27.13 35.69 2.12
N ASP A 967 -27.43 34.61 2.83
CA ASP A 967 -27.74 34.67 4.26
C ASP A 967 -26.44 34.53 5.05
N ILE A 968 -25.58 33.59 4.64
CA ILE A 968 -24.18 33.51 5.12
C ILE A 968 -23.38 34.77 4.78
N ARG A 969 -23.63 35.43 3.64
CA ARG A 969 -23.05 36.76 3.33
C ARG A 969 -23.52 37.82 4.32
N THR A 970 -24.80 37.79 4.70
CA THR A 970 -25.41 38.73 5.66
C THR A 970 -24.85 38.52 7.08
N ILE A 971 -24.69 37.26 7.50
CA ILE A 971 -24.02 36.86 8.75
C ILE A 971 -22.54 37.25 8.73
N SER A 972 -21.84 37.04 7.61
CA SER A 972 -20.44 37.44 7.43
C SER A 972 -20.26 38.94 7.62
N ILE A 973 -21.07 39.75 6.92
CA ILE A 973 -20.90 41.20 6.96
C ILE A 973 -21.37 41.83 8.29
N SER A 974 -22.35 41.25 8.98
CA SER A 974 -22.77 41.74 10.30
C SER A 974 -21.68 41.51 11.36
N HIS A 975 -20.96 40.40 11.31
CA HIS A 975 -19.85 40.12 12.23
C HIS A 975 -18.61 40.97 11.91
N TRP A 976 -18.23 41.13 10.65
CA TRP A 976 -17.13 42.01 10.27
C TRP A 976 -17.43 43.50 10.54
N GLY A 977 -18.70 43.91 10.48
CA GLY A 977 -19.15 45.25 10.87
C GLY A 977 -19.46 45.45 12.35
N SER A 978 -19.23 44.43 13.20
CA SER A 978 -19.32 44.56 14.66
C SER A 978 -18.12 45.33 15.23
N GLU A 979 -18.22 45.80 16.47
CA GLU A 979 -17.11 46.49 17.16
C GLU A 979 -15.81 45.66 17.17
N LEU A 980 -15.91 44.36 17.46
CA LEU A 980 -14.78 43.43 17.39
C LEU A 980 -14.24 43.30 15.96
N GLY A 981 -15.12 43.14 14.96
CA GLY A 981 -14.72 43.05 13.56
C GLY A 981 -13.99 44.29 13.05
N LEU A 982 -14.45 45.49 13.45
CA LEU A 982 -13.82 46.76 13.14
C LEU A 982 -12.48 46.94 13.87
N SER A 983 -12.36 46.44 15.11
CA SER A 983 -11.10 46.40 15.86
C SER A 983 -10.06 45.49 15.18
N VAL A 984 -10.47 44.28 14.80
CA VAL A 984 -9.64 43.34 14.04
C VAL A 984 -9.22 43.94 12.70
N LEU A 985 -10.13 44.59 11.95
CA LEU A 985 -9.78 45.28 10.70
C LEU A 985 -8.73 46.38 10.90
N LYS A 986 -8.77 47.11 12.01
CA LYS A 986 -7.73 48.09 12.37
C LYS A 986 -6.39 47.40 12.64
N GLY A 987 -6.37 46.28 13.37
CA GLY A 987 -5.16 45.49 13.60
C GLY A 987 -4.58 44.91 12.31
N LEU A 988 -5.42 44.34 11.44
CA LEU A 988 -5.02 43.84 10.11
C LEU A 988 -4.47 44.96 9.21
N SER A 989 -4.97 46.19 9.33
CA SER A 989 -4.43 47.37 8.64
C SER A 989 -2.99 47.68 9.08
N SER A 990 -2.73 47.69 10.40
CA SER A 990 -1.39 47.89 10.96
C SER A 990 -0.45 46.76 10.54
N LEU A 991 -0.92 45.50 10.61
CA LEU A 991 -0.16 44.32 10.21
C LEU A 991 0.22 44.36 8.71
N TYR A 992 -0.72 44.65 7.81
CA TYR A 992 -0.40 44.79 6.38
C TYR A 992 0.67 45.87 6.14
N THR A 993 0.55 47.00 6.85
CA THR A 993 1.52 48.11 6.76
C THR A 993 2.92 47.67 7.21
N SER A 994 3.03 47.02 8.38
CA SER A 994 4.29 46.44 8.87
C SER A 994 4.87 45.38 7.93
N LEU A 995 4.05 44.53 7.31
CA LEU A 995 4.52 43.46 6.42
C LEU A 995 5.03 44.00 5.09
N VAL A 996 4.40 45.05 4.54
CA VAL A 996 4.93 45.78 3.37
C VAL A 996 6.27 46.45 3.74
N TRP A 997 6.38 47.05 4.93
CA TRP A 997 7.63 47.63 5.42
C TRP A 997 8.75 46.59 5.57
N GLU A 998 8.54 45.54 6.37
CA GLU A 998 9.52 44.48 6.60
C GLU A 998 9.93 43.79 5.28
N SER A 999 8.98 43.49 4.39
CA SER A 999 9.30 42.94 3.06
C SER A 999 10.18 43.88 2.24
N THR A 1000 9.94 45.20 2.31
CA THR A 1000 10.75 46.22 1.61
C THR A 1000 12.16 46.32 2.20
N VAL A 1001 12.29 46.27 3.53
CA VAL A 1001 13.60 46.28 4.23
C VAL A 1001 14.39 45.01 3.92
N LEU A 1002 13.77 43.83 4.02
CA LEU A 1002 14.43 42.55 3.73
C LEU A 1002 14.82 42.42 2.24
N LEU A 1003 14.02 42.94 1.31
CA LEU A 1003 14.39 43.03 -0.11
C LEU A 1003 15.58 43.97 -0.32
N ALA A 1004 15.60 45.13 0.33
CA ALA A 1004 16.71 46.09 0.24
C ALA A 1004 18.02 45.52 0.80
N LEU A 1005 17.96 44.74 1.89
CA LEU A 1005 19.11 44.04 2.48
C LEU A 1005 19.64 42.88 1.62
N CYS A 1006 18.79 42.27 0.79
CA CYS A 1006 19.18 41.23 -0.18
C CYS A 1006 19.65 41.77 -1.54
N SER A 1007 19.42 43.06 -1.84
CA SER A 1007 19.78 43.66 -3.13
C SER A 1007 21.22 44.15 -3.11
N SER A 1008 22.13 43.46 -3.81
CA SER A 1008 23.57 43.76 -3.84
C SER A 1008 23.95 45.04 -4.60
N ASP A 1009 23.02 45.97 -4.79
CA ASP A 1009 23.16 47.14 -5.66
C ASP A 1009 23.02 48.44 -4.87
N SER A 1010 24.18 48.94 -4.39
CA SER A 1010 24.51 50.34 -4.05
C SER A 1010 23.59 51.14 -3.09
N ALA A 1011 22.51 50.56 -2.57
CA ALA A 1011 21.38 51.32 -1.99
C ALA A 1011 21.51 51.75 -0.52
N LEU A 1012 22.60 51.39 0.16
CA LEU A 1012 23.05 52.04 1.40
C LEU A 1012 24.44 52.63 1.12
N ALA A 1013 24.57 53.95 1.19
CA ALA A 1013 25.87 54.61 1.13
C ALA A 1013 26.77 54.14 2.29
N GLU A 1014 28.08 54.29 2.18
CA GLU A 1014 29.03 53.72 3.15
C GLU A 1014 28.77 54.22 4.59
N ASP A 1015 28.32 55.46 4.77
CA ASP A 1015 27.94 56.07 6.06
C ASP A 1015 26.67 55.49 6.72
N ILE A 1016 25.87 54.67 6.04
CA ILE A 1016 24.52 54.30 6.51
C ILE A 1016 24.52 52.93 7.21
N GLN A 1017 24.33 52.95 8.53
CA GLN A 1017 24.36 51.75 9.39
C GLN A 1017 23.06 50.94 9.44
N PHE A 1018 21.95 51.47 8.91
CA PHE A 1018 20.60 50.87 8.98
C PHE A 1018 20.60 49.41 8.47
N GLY A 1019 20.18 48.47 9.32
CA GLY A 1019 20.12 47.03 9.03
C GLY A 1019 21.47 46.30 8.84
N ARG A 1020 22.58 47.01 8.57
CA ARG A 1020 23.90 46.38 8.33
C ARG A 1020 24.41 45.61 9.54
N GLN A 1021 24.29 46.18 10.75
CA GLN A 1021 24.69 45.50 11.99
C GLN A 1021 23.89 44.22 12.25
N GLN A 1022 22.67 44.10 11.71
CA GLN A 1022 21.89 42.88 11.77
C GLN A 1022 22.46 41.85 10.77
N LEU A 1023 22.65 42.27 9.52
CA LEU A 1023 23.18 41.46 8.44
C LEU A 1023 24.57 40.85 8.77
N GLU A 1024 25.42 41.56 9.49
CA GLU A 1024 26.72 41.06 9.96
C GLU A 1024 26.61 39.99 11.07
N LYS A 1025 25.68 40.14 12.03
CA LYS A 1025 25.47 39.16 13.12
C LYS A 1025 24.98 37.78 12.62
N LEU A 1026 24.45 37.70 11.40
CA LEU A 1026 24.01 36.45 10.76
C LEU A 1026 25.17 35.53 10.33
N LEU A 1027 26.40 36.07 10.24
CA LEU A 1027 27.57 35.28 9.86
C LEU A 1027 27.97 34.34 11.01
N PRO A 1028 28.30 33.05 10.75
CA PRO A 1028 28.81 32.16 11.77
C PRO A 1028 30.05 32.74 12.45
N LYS A 1029 30.07 32.73 13.79
CA LYS A 1029 31.28 33.07 14.55
C LYS A 1029 32.39 32.09 14.19
N GLU A 1030 33.43 32.55 13.53
CA GLU A 1030 34.56 31.74 13.10
C GLU A 1030 35.23 31.10 14.33
N SER A 1031 35.01 29.80 14.53
CA SER A 1031 35.75 29.01 15.51
C SER A 1031 37.22 28.94 15.10
N LYS A 1032 38.11 29.31 16.02
CA LYS A 1032 39.55 29.39 15.74
C LYS A 1032 40.10 28.05 15.27
N ALA A 1033 40.63 28.07 14.05
CA ALA A 1033 41.70 27.24 13.50
C ALA A 1033 41.83 25.79 14.00
N GLU A 1034 41.61 24.85 13.08
CA GLU A 1034 42.63 23.85 12.73
C GLU A 1034 42.46 23.41 11.26
N LYS A 1035 43.41 22.64 10.73
CA LYS A 1035 43.43 22.16 9.34
C LYS A 1035 43.00 20.69 9.28
N ASP A 1036 42.47 20.25 8.13
CA ASP A 1036 43.10 19.22 7.27
C ASP A 1036 42.19 18.92 6.05
N ASP A 1037 42.51 17.90 5.26
CA ASP A 1037 42.33 17.88 3.80
C ASP A 1037 41.09 17.15 3.21
N ALA A 1038 40.90 17.39 1.89
CA ALA A 1038 40.19 16.56 0.91
C ALA A 1038 38.64 16.72 0.81
N PRO A 1039 37.98 16.22 -0.26
CA PRO A 1039 37.97 16.98 -1.51
C PRO A 1039 36.59 17.11 -2.23
N GLY A 1040 36.45 18.15 -3.06
CA GLY A 1040 35.64 18.13 -4.29
C GLY A 1040 34.11 18.03 -4.17
N CYS A 1041 33.42 19.18 -4.24
CA CYS A 1041 32.00 19.25 -4.56
C CYS A 1041 31.78 20.17 -5.77
N SER A 1042 30.93 19.74 -6.72
CA SER A 1042 30.74 20.41 -8.01
C SER A 1042 29.87 21.67 -7.91
N THR A 1043 30.32 22.76 -8.55
CA THR A 1043 29.54 24.00 -8.68
C THR A 1043 28.44 23.83 -9.73
N THR A 1044 27.18 23.73 -9.30
CA THR A 1044 26.01 23.90 -10.16
C THR A 1044 25.60 25.37 -10.19
N GLU A 1045 25.68 26.00 -11.36
CA GLU A 1045 25.18 27.37 -11.54
C GLU A 1045 23.64 27.38 -11.48
N PHE A 1046 23.08 28.17 -10.57
CA PHE A 1046 21.64 28.44 -10.49
C PHE A 1046 21.36 29.89 -10.88
N GLY A 1047 20.55 30.08 -11.93
CA GLY A 1047 20.29 31.38 -12.54
C GLY A 1047 19.58 32.40 -11.64
N SER A 1048 19.80 33.68 -11.95
CA SER A 1048 19.40 34.85 -11.15
C SER A 1048 17.89 35.17 -11.10
N ASN A 1049 17.05 34.39 -11.79
CA ASN A 1049 15.62 34.68 -12.01
C ASN A 1049 14.75 34.64 -10.73
N SER A 1050 15.29 34.21 -9.58
CA SER A 1050 14.55 34.16 -8.31
C SER A 1050 14.20 35.54 -7.72
N VAL A 1051 14.83 36.63 -8.17
CA VAL A 1051 14.55 37.99 -7.65
C VAL A 1051 13.38 38.64 -8.37
N THR A 1052 13.26 38.43 -9.69
CA THR A 1052 12.17 38.95 -10.53
C THR A 1052 10.82 38.39 -10.07
N SER A 1053 10.72 37.08 -9.83
CA SER A 1053 9.47 36.47 -9.36
C SER A 1053 9.01 36.95 -7.97
N ALA A 1054 9.89 37.53 -7.15
CA ALA A 1054 9.49 38.18 -5.89
C ALA A 1054 8.83 39.54 -6.12
N MET A 1055 9.16 40.25 -7.20
CA MET A 1055 8.42 41.43 -7.66
C MET A 1055 7.12 41.05 -8.37
N GLU A 1056 7.14 40.02 -9.23
CA GLU A 1056 5.94 39.56 -9.94
C GLU A 1056 4.88 38.97 -8.99
N ALA A 1057 5.28 38.32 -7.89
CA ALA A 1057 4.36 37.76 -6.91
C ALA A 1057 3.48 38.80 -6.17
N LEU A 1058 3.83 40.09 -6.26
CA LEU A 1058 3.00 41.21 -5.80
C LEU A 1058 1.96 41.65 -6.84
N SER A 1059 2.11 41.31 -8.12
CA SER A 1059 1.22 41.70 -9.23
C SER A 1059 0.09 40.69 -9.44
N THR A 1060 -1.17 41.16 -9.37
CA THR A 1060 -2.35 40.29 -9.46
C THR A 1060 -2.79 40.00 -10.90
N ASN A 1061 -2.20 38.99 -11.55
CA ASN A 1061 -2.77 38.42 -12.78
C ASN A 1061 -3.73 37.26 -12.46
N SER A 1062 -5.04 37.51 -12.58
CA SER A 1062 -6.08 36.49 -12.62
C SER A 1062 -6.50 36.24 -14.07
N CYS A 1063 -6.44 35.00 -14.54
CA CYS A 1063 -6.71 34.67 -15.94
C CYS A 1063 -8.18 34.84 -16.34
N SER A 1064 -8.44 35.62 -17.39
CA SER A 1064 -9.68 35.62 -18.17
C SER A 1064 -9.38 36.11 -19.60
N SER A 1065 -9.73 35.33 -20.61
CA SER A 1065 -9.25 35.48 -21.99
C SER A 1065 -9.78 36.72 -22.73
N ALA A 1066 -8.90 37.46 -23.41
CA ALA A 1066 -9.21 38.24 -24.62
C ALA A 1066 -7.94 38.65 -25.40
N MET A 1067 -7.85 38.18 -26.65
CA MET A 1067 -7.17 38.73 -27.85
C MET A 1067 -5.70 39.22 -27.79
N ASP A 1068 -4.96 38.82 -28.82
CA ASP A 1068 -3.61 39.30 -29.15
C ASP A 1068 -3.61 40.76 -29.64
N ILE A 1069 -2.57 41.51 -29.25
CA ILE A 1069 -2.06 42.68 -29.98
C ILE A 1069 -0.53 42.62 -29.88
N ASP A 1070 0.17 42.73 -31.02
CA ASP A 1070 1.63 42.85 -31.07
C ASP A 1070 2.12 44.11 -30.35
N ASP A 1071 3.23 44.01 -29.64
CA ASP A 1071 4.19 45.12 -29.56
C ASP A 1071 5.63 44.58 -29.47
N SER A 1072 6.59 45.30 -30.05
CA SER A 1072 7.92 44.74 -30.35
C SER A 1072 9.06 45.75 -30.14
N CYS A 1073 10.14 45.30 -29.48
CA CYS A 1073 11.42 45.99 -29.53
C CYS A 1073 12.59 45.05 -29.17
N HIS A 1074 13.67 45.15 -29.94
CA HIS A 1074 14.95 44.49 -29.64
C HIS A 1074 15.77 45.29 -28.60
N CYS A 1075 16.68 44.58 -27.93
CA CYS A 1075 17.99 45.14 -27.63
C CYS A 1075 19.07 44.06 -27.88
N THR A 1076 20.23 44.49 -28.38
CA THR A 1076 21.28 43.62 -28.94
C THR A 1076 22.41 43.38 -27.94
N SER A 1077 23.03 42.20 -27.99
CA SER A 1077 24.28 41.91 -27.28
C SER A 1077 25.51 42.39 -28.05
N MET A 1078 26.57 42.75 -27.32
CA MET A 1078 27.96 42.70 -27.79
C MET A 1078 28.87 42.27 -26.63
N ASP A 1079 29.87 41.46 -26.95
CA ASP A 1079 30.94 41.03 -26.04
C ASP A 1079 32.01 42.12 -25.87
N ASP A 1080 32.82 42.03 -24.80
CA ASP A 1080 34.26 41.76 -25.00
C ASP A 1080 34.91 41.18 -23.73
N THR A 1081 36.18 40.79 -23.84
CA THR A 1081 36.94 39.95 -22.90
C THR A 1081 37.97 40.71 -22.07
N THR A 1082 38.28 40.22 -20.86
CA THR A 1082 39.62 40.29 -20.24
C THR A 1082 39.73 39.42 -18.98
N ASN A 1083 40.92 38.88 -18.71
CA ASN A 1083 41.23 38.06 -17.51
C ASN A 1083 41.92 38.92 -16.42
N GLY A 1084 41.54 38.75 -15.15
CA GLY A 1084 42.18 39.46 -14.03
C GLY A 1084 41.81 38.99 -12.61
N SER A 1085 42.73 38.27 -11.97
CA SER A 1085 42.86 38.02 -10.51
C SER A 1085 41.60 37.93 -9.62
N PHE A 1086 41.24 36.72 -9.21
CA PHE A 1086 40.41 36.47 -8.02
C PHE A 1086 41.23 36.55 -6.71
N THR A 1087 40.59 36.97 -5.61
CA THR A 1087 40.89 36.60 -4.20
C THR A 1087 39.94 37.26 -3.20
N SER A 1088 39.40 38.44 -3.52
CA SER A 1088 38.46 39.18 -2.64
C SER A 1088 36.98 38.86 -2.91
N GLY A 1089 36.58 38.77 -4.19
CA GLY A 1089 35.17 38.67 -4.61
C GLY A 1089 34.45 37.39 -4.16
N GLU A 1090 35.12 36.24 -4.11
CA GLU A 1090 34.47 34.96 -3.72
C GLU A 1090 34.04 34.92 -2.27
N LYS A 1091 34.86 35.47 -1.34
CA LYS A 1091 34.49 35.55 0.08
C LYS A 1091 33.28 36.45 0.28
N ILE A 1092 33.12 37.51 -0.52
CA ILE A 1092 31.96 38.40 -0.50
C ILE A 1092 30.71 37.67 -1.04
N LYS A 1093 30.82 37.01 -2.20
CA LYS A 1093 29.73 36.20 -2.78
C LYS A 1093 29.26 35.08 -1.83
N SER A 1094 30.20 34.37 -1.19
CA SER A 1094 29.90 33.29 -0.24
C SER A 1094 29.17 33.79 1.03
N LYS A 1095 29.62 34.92 1.60
CA LYS A 1095 28.96 35.55 2.77
C LYS A 1095 27.54 36.01 2.43
N ALA A 1096 27.37 36.71 1.29
CA ALA A 1096 26.05 37.14 0.81
C ALA A 1096 25.10 35.97 0.57
N PHE A 1097 25.57 34.87 -0.02
CA PHE A 1097 24.77 33.66 -0.25
C PHE A 1097 24.27 33.02 1.06
N CYS A 1098 25.11 32.97 2.10
CA CYS A 1098 24.71 32.47 3.42
C CYS A 1098 23.64 33.35 4.08
N GLN A 1099 23.79 34.67 4.02
CA GLN A 1099 22.83 35.64 4.55
C GLN A 1099 21.47 35.56 3.82
N ILE A 1100 21.48 35.52 2.48
CA ILE A 1100 20.26 35.38 1.66
C ILE A 1100 19.52 34.08 1.98
N LYS A 1101 20.24 32.97 2.21
CA LYS A 1101 19.64 31.68 2.60
C LYS A 1101 18.85 31.73 3.91
N GLN A 1102 19.27 32.57 4.86
CA GLN A 1102 18.62 32.76 6.17
C GLN A 1102 17.48 33.80 6.12
N ILE A 1103 17.57 34.81 5.25
CA ILE A 1103 16.54 35.84 5.08
C ILE A 1103 15.35 35.33 4.25
N LYS A 1104 15.59 34.43 3.28
CA LYS A 1104 14.57 33.92 2.34
C LYS A 1104 13.27 33.38 2.99
N PRO A 1105 13.30 32.63 4.12
CA PRO A 1105 12.07 32.20 4.81
C PRO A 1105 11.26 33.38 5.39
N LEU A 1106 11.92 34.37 5.99
CA LEU A 1106 11.28 35.55 6.58
C LEU A 1106 10.51 36.34 5.53
N LEU A 1107 11.20 36.66 4.42
CA LEU A 1107 10.63 37.38 3.28
C LEU A 1107 9.48 36.59 2.62
N SER A 1108 9.61 35.27 2.50
CA SER A 1108 8.54 34.43 1.96
C SER A 1108 7.30 34.39 2.86
N GLY A 1109 7.48 34.33 4.19
CA GLY A 1109 6.39 34.40 5.17
C GLY A 1109 5.65 35.73 5.11
N ALA A 1110 6.39 36.85 5.20
CA ALA A 1110 5.82 38.19 5.16
C ALA A 1110 5.07 38.48 3.83
N SER A 1111 5.66 38.13 2.69
CA SER A 1111 5.05 38.30 1.36
C SER A 1111 3.76 37.49 1.19
N ARG A 1112 3.76 36.20 1.60
CA ARG A 1112 2.57 35.33 1.51
C ARG A 1112 1.42 35.85 2.38
N LEU A 1113 1.70 36.26 3.61
CA LEU A 1113 0.71 36.84 4.52
C LEU A 1113 0.17 38.18 3.98
N GLY A 1114 1.02 39.05 3.44
CA GLY A 1114 0.60 40.28 2.76
C GLY A 1114 -0.38 40.01 1.59
N ARG A 1115 -0.10 38.99 0.77
CA ARG A 1115 -1.00 38.58 -0.31
C ARG A 1115 -2.33 38.03 0.20
N ALA A 1116 -2.33 37.22 1.26
CA ALA A 1116 -3.56 36.70 1.87
C ALA A 1116 -4.42 37.83 2.47
N LEU A 1117 -3.81 38.81 3.14
CA LEU A 1117 -4.49 40.02 3.63
C LEU A 1117 -5.16 40.81 2.49
N ALA A 1118 -4.45 41.03 1.37
CA ALA A 1118 -5.01 41.72 0.20
C ALA A 1118 -6.19 40.95 -0.42
N GLU A 1119 -6.15 39.61 -0.46
CA GLU A 1119 -7.28 38.80 -0.89
C GLU A 1119 -8.47 38.92 0.07
N LEU A 1120 -8.25 38.84 1.39
CA LEU A 1120 -9.31 38.98 2.39
C LEU A 1120 -9.97 40.36 2.31
N PHE A 1121 -9.21 41.44 2.19
CA PHE A 1121 -9.78 42.78 1.99
C PHE A 1121 -10.59 42.85 0.68
N GLY A 1122 -10.07 42.32 -0.43
CA GLY A 1122 -10.78 42.25 -1.71
C GLY A 1122 -12.05 41.39 -1.68
N LEU A 1123 -12.11 40.39 -0.79
CA LEU A 1123 -13.29 39.56 -0.55
C LEU A 1123 -14.33 40.27 0.31
N LEU A 1124 -13.93 40.91 1.41
CA LEU A 1124 -14.81 41.73 2.25
C LEU A 1124 -15.47 42.87 1.45
N VAL A 1125 -14.70 43.52 0.56
CA VAL A 1125 -15.23 44.51 -0.39
C VAL A 1125 -16.36 43.93 -1.26
N LYS A 1126 -16.21 42.70 -1.76
CA LYS A 1126 -17.25 42.03 -2.56
C LYS A 1126 -18.49 41.69 -1.72
N LEU A 1127 -18.32 41.34 -0.44
CA LEU A 1127 -19.44 41.13 0.49
C LEU A 1127 -20.20 42.44 0.81
N CYS A 1128 -19.49 43.59 0.90
CA CYS A 1128 -20.11 44.92 1.09
C CYS A 1128 -21.00 45.35 -0.09
N VAL A 1129 -20.58 45.06 -1.33
CA VAL A 1129 -21.27 45.49 -2.56
C VAL A 1129 -22.35 44.49 -2.99
N GLY A 1130 -22.17 43.20 -2.68
CA GLY A 1130 -23.03 42.13 -3.14
C GLY A 1130 -22.71 41.66 -4.56
N SER A 1131 -23.13 40.42 -4.87
CA SER A 1131 -22.98 39.86 -6.22
C SER A 1131 -23.98 40.53 -7.19
N PRO A 1132 -23.57 40.96 -8.39
CA PRO A 1132 -24.51 41.46 -9.38
C PRO A 1132 -25.51 40.37 -9.77
N MET A 1133 -26.81 40.63 -9.63
CA MET A 1133 -27.84 39.66 -9.98
C MET A 1133 -27.80 39.36 -11.49
N ARG A 1134 -27.48 38.12 -11.85
CA ARG A 1134 -27.39 37.67 -13.24
C ARG A 1134 -28.79 37.55 -13.83
N GLN A 1135 -29.33 38.66 -14.36
CA GLN A 1135 -30.66 38.71 -14.96
C GLN A 1135 -30.86 37.60 -16.00
N ARG A 1136 -31.90 36.78 -15.82
CA ARG A 1136 -32.49 36.05 -16.95
C ARG A 1136 -33.03 37.08 -17.95
N ARG A 1137 -32.75 36.91 -19.24
CA ARG A 1137 -33.30 37.77 -20.31
C ARG A 1137 -34.81 37.56 -20.41
N GLY A 1138 -35.59 38.42 -19.77
CA GLY A 1138 -37.04 38.43 -19.86
C GLY A 1138 -37.70 39.25 -18.74
N GLN A 1139 -38.14 40.46 -19.09
CA GLN A 1139 -39.09 41.32 -18.33
C GLN A 1139 -38.84 41.52 -16.82
N GLN A 1140 -38.27 42.68 -16.44
CA GLN A 1140 -38.99 43.75 -15.71
C GLN A 1140 -38.04 44.93 -15.40
N ILE A 1141 -38.61 46.02 -14.85
CA ILE A 1141 -37.91 47.26 -14.47
C ILE A 1141 -36.79 46.93 -13.45
N PRO A 1142 -35.59 47.53 -13.55
CA PRO A 1142 -34.54 47.30 -12.56
C PRO A 1142 -35.01 47.75 -11.17
N PRO A 1143 -34.89 46.90 -10.12
CA PRO A 1143 -35.12 47.36 -8.76
C PRO A 1143 -34.11 48.47 -8.43
N SER A 1144 -34.55 49.47 -7.65
CA SER A 1144 -33.65 50.49 -7.14
C SER A 1144 -32.54 49.84 -6.31
N PRO A 1145 -31.28 50.34 -6.37
CA PRO A 1145 -30.18 49.75 -5.62
C PRO A 1145 -30.48 49.83 -4.13
N SER A 1146 -30.69 48.68 -3.49
CA SER A 1146 -30.97 48.58 -2.06
C SER A 1146 -29.77 49.14 -1.29
N MET A 1147 -30.04 50.04 -0.34
CA MET A 1147 -28.97 50.67 0.44
C MET A 1147 -28.15 49.59 1.18
N PRO A 1148 -26.81 49.62 1.10
CA PRO A 1148 -25.97 48.67 1.82
C PRO A 1148 -26.20 48.79 3.33
N SER A 1149 -26.21 47.63 4.01
CA SER A 1149 -26.52 47.53 5.44
C SER A 1149 -25.60 48.41 6.29
N PRO A 1150 -26.02 48.84 7.51
CA PRO A 1150 -25.16 49.63 8.39
C PRO A 1150 -23.79 48.97 8.64
N ALA A 1151 -23.76 47.64 8.78
CA ALA A 1151 -22.53 46.86 8.90
C ALA A 1151 -21.67 46.87 7.62
N ALA A 1152 -22.29 46.69 6.45
CA ALA A 1152 -21.59 46.77 5.16
C ALA A 1152 -20.96 48.16 4.93
N ARG A 1153 -21.66 49.23 5.33
CA ARG A 1153 -21.13 50.60 5.31
C ARG A 1153 -19.98 50.77 6.30
N ALA A 1154 -20.10 50.28 7.53
CA ALA A 1154 -19.02 50.35 8.52
C ALA A 1154 -17.73 49.65 8.04
N VAL A 1155 -17.84 48.44 7.49
CA VAL A 1155 -16.69 47.70 6.90
C VAL A 1155 -16.11 48.45 5.71
N ALA A 1156 -16.95 48.95 4.78
CA ALA A 1156 -16.48 49.73 3.64
C ALA A 1156 -15.76 51.03 4.06
N THR A 1157 -16.27 51.75 5.07
CA THR A 1157 -15.60 52.92 5.64
C THR A 1157 -14.27 52.56 6.31
N ALA A 1158 -14.20 51.44 7.04
CA ALA A 1158 -12.96 50.97 7.66
C ALA A 1158 -11.88 50.64 6.60
N LEU A 1159 -12.25 49.90 5.54
CA LEU A 1159 -11.36 49.56 4.44
C LEU A 1159 -10.95 50.81 3.61
N THR A 1160 -11.83 51.80 3.47
CA THR A 1160 -11.50 53.07 2.81
C THR A 1160 -10.52 53.91 3.65
N ARG A 1161 -10.67 53.91 4.99
CA ARG A 1161 -9.71 54.56 5.90
C ARG A 1161 -8.34 53.86 5.88
N LEU A 1162 -8.32 52.54 5.82
CA LEU A 1162 -7.11 51.72 5.63
C LEU A 1162 -6.35 52.12 4.35
N LEU A 1163 -7.05 52.33 3.24
CA LEU A 1163 -6.44 52.85 2.00
C LEU A 1163 -5.89 54.27 2.16
N ALA A 1164 -6.65 55.18 2.78
CA ALA A 1164 -6.22 56.56 3.00
C ALA A 1164 -4.94 56.59 3.85
N MET A 1165 -4.90 55.83 4.95
CA MET A 1165 -3.72 55.66 5.81
C MET A 1165 -2.53 55.05 5.05
N GLY A 1166 -2.76 54.07 4.18
CA GLY A 1166 -1.72 53.46 3.36
C GLY A 1166 -1.08 54.41 2.35
N LEU A 1167 -1.87 55.33 1.78
CA LEU A 1167 -1.40 56.35 0.84
C LEU A 1167 -0.72 57.55 1.54
N SER A 1168 -1.11 57.85 2.78
CA SER A 1168 -0.55 58.91 3.62
C SER A 1168 0.54 58.42 4.60
N TRP A 1169 0.98 57.17 4.52
CA TRP A 1169 1.96 56.60 5.44
C TRP A 1169 3.34 57.28 5.32
N GLU A 1170 3.98 57.53 6.46
CA GLU A 1170 5.32 58.12 6.56
C GLU A 1170 6.30 57.12 7.19
N PRO A 1171 7.56 57.03 6.69
CA PRO A 1171 8.53 56.06 7.18
C PRO A 1171 9.15 56.45 8.53
N PRO A 1172 9.68 55.48 9.31
CA PRO A 1172 10.36 55.74 10.58
C PRO A 1172 11.51 56.76 10.46
N PRO A 1173 11.81 57.55 11.51
CA PRO A 1173 12.83 58.59 11.47
C PRO A 1173 14.26 58.07 11.28
N SER A 1174 14.51 56.77 11.53
CA SER A 1174 15.77 56.08 11.24
C SER A 1174 15.93 55.64 9.77
N SER A 1175 14.89 55.79 8.92
CA SER A 1175 14.88 55.29 7.54
C SER A 1175 15.75 56.14 6.57
N PRO A 1176 16.71 55.53 5.84
CA PRO A 1176 17.62 56.26 4.95
C PRO A 1176 17.01 56.67 3.60
N VAL A 1177 16.38 57.86 3.60
CA VAL A 1177 16.13 58.71 2.41
C VAL A 1177 15.29 58.03 1.28
N PRO A 1178 15.15 58.56 0.03
CA PRO A 1178 13.81 58.66 -0.57
C PRO A 1178 13.27 57.38 -1.20
N LYS A 1179 14.09 56.36 -1.49
CA LYS A 1179 13.63 55.10 -2.13
C LYS A 1179 12.48 54.45 -1.32
N PHE A 1180 12.58 54.46 0.01
CA PHE A 1180 11.59 53.90 0.92
C PHE A 1180 10.26 54.69 1.00
N ARG A 1181 10.23 55.98 0.60
CA ARG A 1181 9.00 56.80 0.63
C ARG A 1181 8.00 56.45 -0.48
N TYR A 1182 8.47 55.92 -1.62
CA TYR A 1182 7.61 55.69 -2.79
C TYR A 1182 7.11 54.25 -2.93
N PHE A 1183 7.78 53.28 -2.31
CA PHE A 1183 7.43 51.86 -2.45
C PHE A 1183 6.05 51.51 -1.84
N PRO A 1184 5.70 51.92 -0.61
CA PRO A 1184 4.39 51.58 -0.01
C PRO A 1184 3.22 52.07 -0.87
N ARG A 1185 3.33 53.28 -1.44
CA ARG A 1185 2.31 53.85 -2.33
C ARG A 1185 2.06 53.02 -3.58
N LYS A 1186 3.07 52.31 -4.11
CA LYS A 1186 2.87 51.34 -5.20
C LYS A 1186 2.23 50.05 -4.69
N SER A 1187 2.68 49.48 -3.56
CA SER A 1187 2.08 48.27 -2.99
C SER A 1187 0.57 48.42 -2.73
N TRP A 1188 0.15 49.56 -2.17
CA TRP A 1188 -1.27 49.87 -1.94
C TRP A 1188 -2.09 50.06 -3.22
N GLN A 1189 -1.47 50.44 -4.35
CA GLN A 1189 -2.16 50.56 -5.65
C GLN A 1189 -2.51 49.22 -6.29
N ILE A 1190 -1.85 48.12 -5.90
CA ILE A 1190 -2.06 46.80 -6.52
C ILE A 1190 -3.30 46.08 -5.94
N ILE A 1191 -3.82 46.52 -4.79
CA ILE A 1191 -5.12 46.03 -4.30
C ILE A 1191 -6.21 46.51 -5.28
N GLN A 1192 -6.64 45.64 -6.18
CA GLN A 1192 -7.71 45.95 -7.13
C GLN A 1192 -9.07 46.05 -6.44
N PHE A 1193 -9.36 47.23 -5.90
CA PHE A 1193 -10.74 47.61 -5.55
C PHE A 1193 -11.58 47.59 -6.84
N PRO A 1194 -12.70 46.82 -6.87
CA PRO A 1194 -13.62 46.83 -8.01
C PRO A 1194 -14.02 48.25 -8.37
N VAL A 1195 -14.24 48.51 -9.66
CA VAL A 1195 -14.61 49.86 -10.16
C VAL A 1195 -15.85 50.41 -9.43
N ALA A 1196 -16.79 49.55 -9.05
CA ALA A 1196 -17.94 49.90 -8.21
C ALA A 1196 -17.57 50.55 -6.86
N VAL A 1197 -16.45 50.19 -6.24
CA VAL A 1197 -15.99 50.80 -4.98
C VAL A 1197 -15.14 52.05 -5.20
N LYS A 1198 -14.38 52.13 -6.31
CA LYS A 1198 -13.83 53.43 -6.74
C LYS A 1198 -14.95 54.45 -6.99
N LEU A 1199 -16.07 54.03 -7.56
CA LEU A 1199 -17.26 54.86 -7.74
C LEU A 1199 -17.98 55.17 -6.42
N ALA A 1200 -18.11 54.22 -5.49
CA ALA A 1200 -18.71 54.48 -4.16
C ALA A 1200 -17.86 55.42 -3.28
N ILE A 1201 -16.53 55.40 -3.44
CA ILE A 1201 -15.56 56.31 -2.81
C ILE A 1201 -15.59 57.71 -3.46
N LEU A 1202 -16.07 57.84 -4.70
CA LEU A 1202 -16.30 59.13 -5.37
C LEU A 1202 -17.69 59.73 -5.10
N HIS A 1203 -18.52 59.07 -4.27
CA HIS A 1203 -19.92 59.45 -4.02
C HIS A 1203 -20.26 59.67 -2.54
N ASN A 1204 -19.26 59.66 -1.65
CA ASN A 1204 -19.28 60.14 -0.26
C ASN A 1204 -18.10 61.08 -0.03
#